data_AF-V8CQ86-F1
#
_entry.id   AF-V8CQ86-F1
#
_cell.length_a   1.000
_cell.length_b   1.000
_cell.length_c   1.000
_cell.angle_alpha   90.00
_cell.angle_beta   90.00
_cell.angle_gamma   90.00
#
_symmetry.space_group_name_H-M   'P 1'
#
loop_
_entity.id
_entity.type
_entity.pdbx_description
1 polymer ?
#
loop_
_entity_poly.entity_id
_entity_poly.type
_entity_poly.pdbx_seq_one_letter_code
_entity_poly.pdbx_strand_id
1 'polypeptide(L)'
;MKKIYLSFVFLMVGILSTFGQSAGWIFQPGSEGPWFEKEIEQGKPMEYYDYGGPEKGMRGNYAYTLQRLRPKNSDSHITVIFEKIEFGQGDELRIYNGLIELSCERDEDSGDYLWGWAKQEPLKTITDKPEKLPLRISSTAADGGLSVACYAATTMPGWKAMVYCVKNGDPEPGAETPETKPNFTLKVDPSIKVEYDEDGEPKPIYVYLELQGLEDGQNVTIEQNGQKTDYTLSKTVANSVQLEVEPNDVIKVYGRLRAFKAQADRLVACELGKNDDLEVLDLMMNKISELNLTQLPNLRELSVTNNKLTSIDLGYLKKLQQFYGSYNKVGKLDTSKNPDLEVLACAAMGLTELDLSKNAKLENLTAGKNNYATFPDLSNKTSMKWIDMEDCGMKGFDATIFPKLKFLDLSGNRLTNIDLSKNSLLRKLDLDNNQMDACAINDILFTLPKVQKEDEATLQIKGNTGSGTCDNTLLEGKNWNMNVTGDGSGCNTVRLRFEENTQGTFKTIVDGKDIPEWTPIEKGKEVKIEASPIKGYKLVKTMLNGEDVTANKFKIQQYGVLAAVFDVDNGIRDTQAETVRVGRHNGNIVVMGLQAEKNYSIYDVSGKLLHIGITNANGDAVISLPAGHLIIIKQEHLVIKVRR
;
A
#
# COMPACT_ATOMS: atom_id res chain seq x y z
N MET A 1 15.21 -55.22 -20.65
CA MET A 1 16.03 -54.15 -20.04
C MET A 1 15.18 -53.51 -18.94
N LYS A 2 15.26 -54.03 -17.70
CA LYS A 2 15.88 -53.39 -16.50
C LYS A 2 15.31 -51.98 -16.24
N LYS A 3 14.57 -51.66 -15.18
CA LYS A 3 14.43 -52.27 -13.84
C LYS A 3 12.97 -52.20 -13.35
N ILE A 4 12.57 -53.28 -12.68
CA ILE A 4 11.28 -53.53 -12.05
C ILE A 4 11.32 -53.02 -10.60
N TYR A 5 10.16 -52.53 -10.15
CA TYR A 5 9.79 -52.20 -8.78
C TYR A 5 10.22 -53.28 -7.76
N LEU A 6 10.73 -52.86 -6.60
CA LEU A 6 10.65 -53.69 -5.41
C LEU A 6 10.41 -52.81 -4.19
N SER A 7 9.14 -52.77 -3.78
CA SER A 7 8.69 -52.29 -2.48
C SER A 7 9.35 -53.14 -1.39
N PHE A 8 10.13 -52.53 -0.51
CA PHE A 8 10.53 -53.13 0.74
C PHE A 8 9.84 -52.42 1.90
N VAL A 9 8.88 -53.17 2.46
CA VAL A 9 8.33 -52.99 3.80
C VAL A 9 9.48 -53.04 4.79
N PHE A 10 9.78 -51.94 5.48
CA PHE A 10 10.52 -51.99 6.74
C PHE A 10 9.53 -51.87 7.90
N LEU A 11 9.28 -53.04 8.46
CA LEU A 11 8.65 -53.29 9.74
C LEU A 11 9.36 -52.44 10.80
N MET A 12 8.65 -51.46 11.38
CA MET A 12 9.01 -50.87 12.67
C MET A 12 9.03 -52.01 13.70
N VAL A 13 10.21 -52.57 13.97
CA VAL A 13 10.47 -53.23 15.24
C VAL A 13 11.14 -52.18 16.10
N GLY A 14 10.30 -51.50 16.89
CA GLY A 14 10.74 -50.71 18.01
C GLY A 14 11.49 -51.60 18.98
N ILE A 15 12.82 -51.58 18.88
CA ILE A 15 13.65 -51.77 20.06
C ILE A 15 13.56 -50.44 20.78
N LEU A 16 12.64 -50.40 21.75
CA LEU A 16 12.79 -49.53 22.91
C LEU A 16 14.13 -49.90 23.56
N SER A 17 15.22 -49.29 23.08
CA SER A 17 16.23 -48.86 24.02
C SER A 17 15.60 -47.68 24.72
N THR A 18 14.99 -47.94 25.87
CA THR A 18 14.97 -46.97 26.94
C THR A 18 16.43 -46.57 27.16
N PHE A 19 16.91 -45.55 26.44
CA PHE A 19 17.93 -44.69 26.99
C PHE A 19 17.24 -44.08 28.21
N GLY A 20 17.41 -44.75 29.34
CA GLY A 20 17.16 -44.14 30.63
C GLY A 20 17.88 -42.80 30.62
N GLN A 21 17.24 -41.77 31.17
CA GLN A 21 17.80 -40.46 31.50
C GLN A 21 19.32 -40.48 31.36
N SER A 22 19.85 -40.15 30.18
CA SER A 22 21.31 -40.09 30.04
C SER A 22 21.72 -38.89 30.86
N ALA A 23 22.40 -39.18 31.96
CA ALA A 23 23.01 -38.21 32.86
C ALA A 23 23.60 -37.04 32.07
N GLY A 24 23.39 -35.83 32.58
CA GLY A 24 23.65 -34.56 31.87
C GLY A 24 25.11 -34.31 31.52
N TRP A 25 25.56 -34.99 30.48
CA TRP A 25 26.90 -34.94 29.92
C TRP A 25 26.88 -34.02 28.69
N ILE A 26 27.73 -33.01 28.73
CA ILE A 26 27.98 -31.95 27.77
C ILE A 26 29.23 -32.35 26.94
N PHE A 27 29.05 -32.73 25.68
CA PHE A 27 30.17 -33.13 24.82
C PHE A 27 30.87 -31.92 24.20
N GLN A 28 32.16 -31.74 24.45
CA GLN A 28 32.93 -30.59 23.94
C GLN A 28 33.87 -30.94 22.79
N PRO A 29 33.76 -30.21 21.68
CA PRO A 29 34.83 -30.18 20.67
C PRO A 29 35.43 -28.76 20.49
N GLY A 30 36.77 -28.67 20.51
CA GLY A 30 37.50 -27.43 20.20
C GLY A 30 38.54 -26.99 21.23
N SER A 31 39.36 -26.00 20.84
CA SER A 31 40.63 -25.62 21.51
C SER A 31 40.54 -24.45 22.50
N GLU A 32 39.34 -23.96 22.84
CA GLU A 32 39.17 -22.74 23.67
C GLU A 32 38.84 -23.01 25.16
N GLY A 33 38.85 -24.27 25.60
CA GLY A 33 38.60 -24.62 27.00
C GLY A 33 37.11 -24.67 27.36
N PRO A 34 36.76 -25.03 28.61
CA PRO A 34 35.42 -25.54 28.93
C PRO A 34 34.31 -24.48 29.06
N TRP A 35 34.61 -23.21 28.83
CA TRP A 35 33.68 -22.09 29.00
C TRP A 35 34.11 -20.85 28.20
N PHE A 36 33.16 -19.94 27.97
CA PHE A 36 33.40 -18.57 27.52
C PHE A 36 33.21 -17.62 28.68
N GLU A 37 34.13 -16.70 28.93
CA GLU A 37 34.00 -15.70 30.00
C GLU A 37 33.97 -14.29 29.40
N LYS A 38 33.08 -13.45 29.96
CA LYS A 38 32.92 -12.06 29.55
C LYS A 38 32.87 -11.16 30.77
N GLU A 39 33.74 -10.15 30.78
CA GLU A 39 33.71 -9.11 31.79
C GLU A 39 32.69 -8.02 31.45
N ILE A 40 31.89 -7.63 32.44
CA ILE A 40 30.84 -6.62 32.32
C ILE A 40 31.19 -5.42 33.20
N GLU A 41 31.30 -4.26 32.58
CA GLU A 41 31.62 -3.00 33.25
C GLU A 41 30.34 -2.37 33.84
N GLN A 42 30.45 -1.84 35.06
CA GLN A 42 29.34 -1.14 35.71
C GLN A 42 28.80 0.00 34.84
N GLY A 43 27.47 0.14 34.79
CA GLY A 43 26.80 1.23 34.06
C GLY A 43 26.79 1.09 32.54
N LYS A 44 27.38 0.03 31.97
CA LYS A 44 27.35 -0.29 30.53
C LYS A 44 26.61 -1.61 30.29
N PRO A 45 25.27 -1.62 30.35
CA PRO A 45 24.51 -2.84 30.14
C PRO A 45 24.73 -3.35 28.70
N MET A 46 24.69 -4.66 28.57
CA MET A 46 25.10 -5.34 27.34
C MET A 46 23.98 -6.26 26.84
N GLU A 47 23.61 -6.12 25.58
CA GLU A 47 22.82 -7.15 24.91
C GLU A 47 23.67 -8.42 24.74
N TYR A 48 23.12 -9.55 25.18
CA TYR A 48 23.68 -10.87 24.98
C TYR A 48 22.72 -11.71 24.17
N TYR A 49 23.24 -12.38 23.15
CA TYR A 49 22.49 -13.29 22.31
C TYR A 49 23.28 -14.58 22.14
N ASP A 50 22.70 -15.68 22.59
CA ASP A 50 23.24 -17.01 22.35
C ASP A 50 22.57 -17.59 21.11
N TYR A 51 23.30 -17.61 19.99
CA TYR A 51 22.84 -18.30 18.78
C TYR A 51 23.01 -19.79 19.00
N GLY A 52 21.98 -20.42 19.57
CA GLY A 52 21.86 -21.88 19.63
C GLY A 52 22.29 -22.48 18.29
N GLY A 53 23.31 -23.34 18.32
CA GLY A 53 24.01 -23.79 17.11
C GLY A 53 23.12 -24.56 16.12
N PRO A 54 23.65 -25.09 15.01
CA PRO A 54 24.95 -24.86 14.38
C PRO A 54 24.85 -24.28 12.96
N GLU A 55 23.80 -23.53 12.61
CA GLU A 55 23.85 -22.67 11.42
C GLU A 55 23.57 -21.21 11.77
N LYS A 56 24.70 -20.57 12.16
CA LYS A 56 25.00 -19.15 12.29
C LYS A 56 24.81 -18.53 13.68
N GLY A 57 25.89 -18.60 14.48
CA GLY A 57 26.23 -17.46 15.34
C GLY A 57 27.11 -17.68 16.56
N MET A 58 27.62 -18.88 16.85
CA MET A 58 28.99 -19.10 17.35
C MET A 58 29.57 -20.30 16.60
N ARG A 59 30.88 -20.25 16.31
CA ARG A 59 31.55 -21.00 15.25
C ARG A 59 31.41 -22.53 15.41
N GLY A 60 30.59 -23.14 14.56
CA GLY A 60 30.66 -24.55 14.16
C GLY A 60 30.13 -25.56 15.18
N ASN A 61 29.03 -26.22 14.84
CA ASN A 61 28.64 -27.56 15.32
C ASN A 61 28.44 -27.89 16.80
N TYR A 62 28.43 -26.96 17.77
CA TYR A 62 28.48 -27.37 19.19
C TYR A 62 27.21 -27.04 19.97
N ALA A 63 26.57 -28.10 20.48
CA ALA A 63 25.26 -28.13 21.12
C ALA A 63 25.27 -27.71 22.61
N TYR A 64 26.40 -27.23 23.14
CA TYR A 64 26.59 -26.97 24.57
C TYR A 64 27.51 -25.78 24.84
N THR A 65 27.05 -24.78 25.59
CA THR A 65 27.84 -23.59 25.94
C THR A 65 27.77 -23.31 27.44
N LEU A 66 28.89 -22.91 28.04
CA LEU A 66 28.93 -22.30 29.37
C LEU A 66 29.42 -20.86 29.22
N GLN A 67 28.54 -19.89 29.42
CA GLN A 67 28.88 -18.47 29.47
C GLN A 67 29.04 -18.03 30.93
N ARG A 68 30.25 -17.63 31.31
CA ARG A 68 30.58 -17.00 32.59
C ARG A 68 30.51 -15.48 32.42
N LEU A 69 29.70 -14.79 33.21
CA LEU A 69 29.57 -13.34 33.20
C LEU A 69 30.20 -12.80 34.49
N ARG A 70 31.32 -12.10 34.35
CA ARG A 70 32.14 -11.62 35.46
C ARG A 70 31.93 -10.11 35.64
N PRO A 71 31.65 -9.61 36.84
CA PRO A 71 31.68 -8.18 37.09
C PRO A 71 33.13 -7.68 37.02
N LYS A 72 33.39 -6.60 36.29
CA LYS A 72 34.73 -6.01 36.19
C LYS A 72 35.19 -5.38 37.52
N ASN A 73 34.23 -4.95 38.34
CA ASN A 73 34.44 -4.30 39.62
C ASN A 73 34.19 -5.30 40.75
N SER A 74 35.06 -5.32 41.77
CA SER A 74 34.95 -6.27 42.90
C SER A 74 33.79 -5.97 43.86
N ASP A 75 33.21 -4.77 43.80
CA ASP A 75 32.07 -4.33 44.61
C ASP A 75 30.72 -4.43 43.86
N SER A 76 30.65 -5.29 42.85
CA SER A 76 29.47 -5.44 41.99
C SER A 76 29.06 -6.89 41.80
N HIS A 77 27.81 -7.10 41.39
CA HIS A 77 27.26 -8.37 40.96
C HIS A 77 26.63 -8.27 39.57
N ILE A 78 26.46 -9.42 38.92
CA ILE A 78 25.80 -9.52 37.62
C ILE A 78 24.32 -9.78 37.79
N THR A 79 23.52 -9.04 37.02
CA THR A 79 22.08 -9.26 36.87
C THR A 79 21.76 -9.48 35.40
N VAL A 80 21.03 -10.55 35.09
CA VAL A 80 20.61 -10.91 33.74
C VAL A 80 19.10 -10.84 33.64
N ILE A 81 18.60 -10.09 32.65
CA ILE A 81 17.18 -10.01 32.31
C ILE A 81 16.99 -10.71 30.96
N PHE A 82 16.44 -11.92 31.00
CA PHE A 82 16.10 -12.69 29.81
C PHE A 82 14.83 -12.12 29.17
N GLU A 83 14.98 -11.59 27.96
CA GLU A 83 13.89 -10.99 27.18
C GLU A 83 13.16 -12.03 26.33
N LYS A 84 13.91 -13.03 25.85
CA LYS A 84 13.41 -14.08 24.96
C LYS A 84 14.16 -15.38 25.24
N ILE A 85 13.44 -16.49 25.32
CA ILE A 85 14.02 -17.83 25.45
C ILE A 85 13.20 -18.76 24.55
N GLU A 86 13.83 -19.34 23.54
CA GLU A 86 13.20 -20.24 22.57
C GLU A 86 13.93 -21.58 22.55
N PHE A 87 13.25 -22.60 23.05
CA PHE A 87 13.75 -23.95 23.21
C PHE A 87 12.83 -24.97 22.53
N GLY A 88 13.44 -26.00 21.97
CA GLY A 88 12.76 -27.19 21.51
C GLY A 88 12.67 -28.25 22.60
N GLN A 89 12.02 -29.37 22.27
CA GLN A 89 11.86 -30.46 23.22
C GLN A 89 13.23 -31.06 23.59
N GLY A 90 13.57 -30.99 24.88
CA GLY A 90 14.82 -31.53 25.42
C GLY A 90 15.98 -30.53 25.50
N ASP A 91 15.77 -29.27 25.12
CA ASP A 91 16.74 -28.20 25.41
C ASP A 91 16.63 -27.78 26.88
N GLU A 92 17.75 -27.37 27.48
CA GLU A 92 17.81 -26.99 28.89
C GLU A 92 18.77 -25.81 29.11
N LEU A 93 18.29 -24.76 29.78
CA LEU A 93 19.10 -23.63 30.24
C LEU A 93 19.22 -23.63 31.75
N ARG A 94 20.44 -23.71 32.26
CA ARG A 94 20.75 -23.65 33.69
C ARG A 94 21.52 -22.39 34.01
N ILE A 95 21.05 -21.68 35.02
CA ILE A 95 21.65 -20.44 35.49
C ILE A 95 22.22 -20.69 36.87
N TYR A 96 23.50 -20.45 37.05
CA TYR A 96 24.25 -20.72 38.28
C TYR A 96 24.69 -19.44 38.95
N ASN A 97 24.69 -19.47 40.29
CA ASN A 97 25.18 -18.38 41.11
C ASN A 97 26.71 -18.43 41.18
N GLY A 98 27.38 -17.44 40.60
CA GLY A 98 28.84 -17.38 40.55
C GLY A 98 29.46 -17.86 39.25
N LEU A 99 30.78 -17.75 39.15
CA LEU A 99 31.58 -18.17 38.01
C LEU A 99 31.95 -19.65 38.15
N ILE A 100 31.09 -20.54 37.64
CA ILE A 100 31.25 -21.99 37.81
C ILE A 100 32.16 -22.62 36.76
N GLU A 101 32.58 -23.85 37.05
CA GLU A 101 33.16 -24.78 36.10
C GLU A 101 32.21 -25.97 35.92
N LEU A 102 32.13 -26.50 34.70
CA LEU A 102 31.42 -27.73 34.43
C LEU A 102 32.10 -28.91 35.15
N SER A 103 31.34 -29.94 35.51
CA SER A 103 31.97 -31.17 35.99
C SER A 103 32.76 -31.80 34.86
N CYS A 104 33.92 -32.38 35.16
CA CYS A 104 34.78 -33.04 34.20
C CYS A 104 35.15 -34.40 34.77
N GLU A 105 34.67 -35.46 34.15
CA GLU A 105 34.94 -36.83 34.59
C GLU A 105 35.63 -37.56 33.45
N ARG A 106 36.68 -38.31 33.79
CA ARG A 106 37.39 -39.10 32.80
C ARG A 106 36.59 -40.38 32.57
N ASP A 107 36.16 -40.59 31.35
CA ASP A 107 35.52 -41.82 30.94
C ASP A 107 36.55 -42.95 30.95
N GLU A 108 36.30 -43.99 31.76
CA GLU A 108 37.27 -45.07 31.98
C GLU A 108 37.44 -45.96 30.73
N ASP A 109 36.43 -46.00 29.85
CA ASP A 109 36.41 -46.85 28.65
C ASP A 109 37.07 -46.18 27.44
N SER A 110 36.78 -44.90 27.17
CA SER A 110 37.35 -44.13 26.06
C SER A 110 38.64 -43.39 26.43
N GLY A 111 38.86 -43.12 27.72
CA GLY A 111 39.95 -42.28 28.21
C GLY A 111 39.73 -40.78 27.99
N ASP A 112 38.62 -40.39 27.36
CA ASP A 112 38.24 -39.01 27.09
C ASP A 112 37.69 -38.32 28.35
N TYR A 113 37.79 -36.99 28.38
CA TYR A 113 37.18 -36.19 29.44
C TYR A 113 35.77 -35.78 29.01
N LEU A 114 34.78 -36.24 29.76
CA LEU A 114 33.38 -35.92 29.56
C LEU A 114 33.01 -34.79 30.51
N TRP A 115 32.59 -33.67 29.92
CA TRP A 115 32.07 -32.56 30.70
C TRP A 115 30.61 -32.83 31.00
N GLY A 116 30.13 -32.40 32.15
CA GLY A 116 28.72 -32.50 32.53
C GLY A 116 28.27 -31.24 33.24
N TRP A 117 27.00 -31.22 33.65
CA TRP A 117 26.50 -30.13 34.49
C TRP A 117 27.42 -29.90 35.68
N ALA A 118 27.56 -28.64 36.09
CA ALA A 118 28.29 -28.33 37.31
C ALA A 118 27.69 -29.08 38.50
N LYS A 119 28.55 -29.50 39.45
CA LYS A 119 28.12 -30.19 40.67
C LYS A 119 27.33 -29.27 41.61
N GLN A 120 27.47 -27.96 41.43
CA GLN A 120 26.67 -26.96 42.14
C GLN A 120 25.23 -26.98 41.62
N GLU A 121 24.24 -26.80 42.50
CA GLU A 121 22.84 -26.64 42.09
C GLU A 121 22.62 -25.30 41.36
N PRO A 122 21.87 -25.28 40.25
CA PRO A 122 21.54 -24.04 39.56
C PRO A 122 20.56 -23.18 40.36
N LEU A 123 20.66 -21.86 40.23
CA LEU A 123 19.64 -20.91 40.70
C LEU A 123 18.30 -21.14 40.01
N LYS A 124 18.36 -21.45 38.71
CA LYS A 124 17.17 -21.69 37.89
C LYS A 124 17.50 -22.63 36.75
N THR A 125 16.57 -23.52 36.45
CA THR A 125 16.57 -24.41 35.31
C THR A 125 15.33 -24.14 34.46
N ILE A 126 15.49 -24.09 33.13
CA ILE A 126 14.41 -23.82 32.17
C ILE A 126 14.47 -24.92 31.09
N THR A 127 13.42 -25.73 30.98
CA THR A 127 13.38 -26.93 30.11
C THR A 127 12.22 -26.95 29.11
N ASP A 128 11.27 -26.01 29.23
CA ASP A 128 10.05 -25.90 28.40
C ASP A 128 9.72 -24.42 28.16
N LYS A 129 8.56 -24.11 27.53
CA LYS A 129 8.07 -22.73 27.39
C LYS A 129 8.24 -21.98 28.73
N PRO A 130 9.06 -20.91 28.78
CA PRO A 130 9.39 -20.26 30.04
C PRO A 130 8.15 -19.68 30.71
N GLU A 131 8.23 -19.51 32.04
CA GLU A 131 7.34 -18.64 32.82
C GLU A 131 7.26 -17.22 32.20
N LYS A 132 6.27 -16.41 32.61
CA LYS A 132 6.04 -15.04 32.14
C LYS A 132 7.37 -14.26 32.01
N LEU A 133 7.83 -14.04 30.78
CA LEU A 133 8.99 -13.21 30.48
C LEU A 133 8.62 -11.71 30.61
N PRO A 134 9.60 -10.84 30.95
CA PRO A 134 11.02 -11.14 31.12
C PRO A 134 11.38 -11.82 32.45
N LEU A 135 12.40 -12.67 32.45
CA LEU A 135 12.91 -13.35 33.65
C LEU A 135 14.18 -12.66 34.14
N ARG A 136 14.18 -12.20 35.39
CA ARG A 136 15.35 -11.58 36.02
C ARG A 136 16.05 -12.54 36.98
N ILE A 137 17.37 -12.63 36.88
CA ILE A 137 18.22 -13.35 37.83
C ILE A 137 19.44 -12.51 38.18
N SER A 138 19.66 -12.30 39.48
CA SER A 138 20.79 -11.56 40.02
C SER A 138 21.72 -12.49 40.78
N SER A 139 23.03 -12.27 40.67
CA SER A 139 24.03 -13.01 41.41
C SER A 139 24.06 -12.58 42.88
N THR A 140 24.13 -13.56 43.76
CA THR A 140 24.43 -13.38 45.19
C THR A 140 25.73 -14.07 45.58
N ALA A 141 26.51 -14.53 44.60
CA ALA A 141 27.79 -15.18 44.83
C ALA A 141 28.86 -14.18 45.30
N ALA A 142 29.85 -14.67 46.05
CA ALA A 142 30.92 -13.82 46.58
C ALA A 142 31.80 -13.19 45.48
N ASP A 143 31.88 -13.82 44.31
CA ASP A 143 32.58 -13.28 43.14
C ASP A 143 31.71 -12.33 42.30
N GLY A 144 30.44 -12.14 42.69
CA GLY A 144 29.43 -11.35 41.97
C GLY A 144 29.09 -11.88 40.58
N GLY A 145 29.65 -13.02 40.16
CA GLY A 145 29.48 -13.55 38.81
C GLY A 145 28.21 -14.34 38.63
N LEU A 146 27.83 -14.57 37.38
CA LEU A 146 26.68 -15.41 37.04
C LEU A 146 27.03 -16.25 35.83
N SER A 147 26.73 -17.53 35.85
CA SER A 147 27.04 -18.43 34.75
C SER A 147 25.76 -18.97 34.12
N VAL A 148 25.67 -18.93 32.80
CA VAL A 148 24.54 -19.43 32.02
C VAL A 148 25.04 -20.59 31.17
N ALA A 149 24.52 -21.78 31.45
CA ALA A 149 24.86 -23.00 30.75
C ALA A 149 23.68 -23.44 29.90
N CYS A 150 23.90 -23.63 28.60
CA CYS A 150 22.88 -24.02 27.64
C CYS A 150 23.18 -25.41 27.08
N TYR A 151 22.16 -26.27 27.09
CA TYR A 151 22.13 -27.57 26.43
C TYR A 151 21.05 -27.51 25.34
N ALA A 152 21.44 -27.61 24.08
CA ALA A 152 20.54 -27.54 22.94
C ALA A 152 20.49 -28.90 22.22
N ALA A 153 19.45 -29.70 22.50
CA ALA A 153 19.13 -30.91 21.75
C ALA A 153 18.54 -30.61 20.35
N THR A 154 18.04 -29.39 20.12
CA THR A 154 17.37 -28.99 18.89
C THR A 154 17.99 -27.75 18.23
N THR A 155 17.69 -27.51 16.95
CA THR A 155 18.11 -26.31 16.22
C THR A 155 17.12 -25.16 16.46
N MET A 156 17.26 -24.47 17.58
CA MET A 156 16.40 -23.34 17.97
C MET A 156 17.20 -22.05 18.22
N PRO A 157 16.59 -20.85 18.12
CA PRO A 157 17.31 -19.58 18.15
C PRO A 157 18.04 -19.24 19.45
N GLY A 158 17.79 -19.96 20.54
CA GLY A 158 18.46 -19.80 21.83
C GLY A 158 17.79 -18.77 22.73
N TRP A 159 18.59 -17.92 23.38
CA TRP A 159 18.10 -16.92 24.32
C TRP A 159 18.71 -15.53 24.07
N LYS A 160 17.91 -14.50 24.36
CA LYS A 160 18.29 -13.09 24.35
C LYS A 160 18.14 -12.51 25.75
N ALA A 161 19.16 -11.79 26.21
CA ALA A 161 19.10 -11.10 27.49
C ALA A 161 19.81 -9.74 27.46
N MET A 162 19.45 -8.90 28.44
CA MET A 162 20.23 -7.74 28.86
C MET A 162 21.02 -8.10 30.12
N VAL A 163 22.34 -7.91 30.06
CA VAL A 163 23.27 -8.20 31.17
C VAL A 163 23.73 -6.88 31.80
N TYR A 164 23.60 -6.79 33.10
CA TYR A 164 23.97 -5.65 33.92
C TYR A 164 25.08 -6.03 34.89
N CYS A 165 26.00 -5.11 35.15
CA CYS A 165 26.91 -5.15 36.28
C CYS A 165 26.46 -4.05 37.26
N VAL A 166 25.93 -4.48 38.39
CA VAL A 166 25.23 -3.65 39.39
C VAL A 166 26.11 -3.58 40.63
N LYS A 167 26.36 -2.38 41.15
CA LYS A 167 27.14 -2.24 42.38
C LYS A 167 26.33 -2.76 43.57
N ASN A 168 27.02 -3.45 44.48
CA ASN A 168 26.39 -4.03 45.66
C ASN A 168 25.73 -2.96 46.52
N GLY A 169 24.43 -3.11 46.75
CA GLY A 169 23.59 -2.15 47.47
C GLY A 169 22.81 -1.18 46.57
N ASP A 170 23.12 -1.11 45.27
CA ASP A 170 22.29 -0.38 44.31
C ASP A 170 21.01 -1.17 43.97
N PRO A 171 19.91 -0.49 43.59
CA PRO A 171 18.69 -1.17 43.15
C PRO A 171 18.91 -2.07 41.92
N GLU A 172 18.35 -3.28 41.96
CA GLU A 172 18.36 -4.22 40.83
C GLU A 172 17.56 -3.68 39.63
N PRO A 173 18.02 -3.89 38.39
CA PRO A 173 17.20 -3.60 37.21
C PRO A 173 15.90 -4.43 37.26
N GLY A 174 14.75 -3.86 36.91
CA GLY A 174 13.41 -4.46 37.08
C GLY A 174 13.03 -5.50 36.03
N ALA A 175 12.13 -6.43 36.37
CA ALA A 175 11.44 -7.32 35.41
C ALA A 175 10.16 -6.67 34.79
N GLU A 176 9.88 -5.42 35.13
CA GLU A 176 8.94 -4.56 34.43
C GLU A 176 9.78 -3.55 33.62
N THR A 177 9.61 -3.61 32.29
CA THR A 177 9.72 -2.57 31.24
C THR A 177 10.86 -1.52 31.25
N PRO A 178 11.25 -0.95 30.09
CA PRO A 178 12.23 0.14 30.03
C PRO A 178 11.70 1.37 30.80
N GLU A 179 12.05 1.50 32.09
CA GLU A 179 11.44 2.52 32.97
C GLU A 179 12.42 3.47 33.65
N THR A 180 13.66 3.55 33.16
CA THR A 180 14.55 4.68 33.49
C THR A 180 14.64 5.71 32.36
N LYS A 181 14.24 5.34 31.14
CA LYS A 181 14.22 6.26 29.99
C LYS A 181 12.81 6.34 29.44
N PRO A 182 12.22 7.54 29.34
CA PRO A 182 10.91 7.69 28.73
C PRO A 182 10.93 7.32 27.24
N ASN A 183 9.81 6.80 26.77
CA ASN A 183 9.55 6.58 25.34
C ASN A 183 9.42 7.91 24.59
N PHE A 184 8.88 8.92 25.26
CA PHE A 184 8.71 10.27 24.72
C PHE A 184 9.02 11.29 25.82
N THR A 185 9.84 12.29 25.50
CA THR A 185 9.99 13.50 26.31
C THR A 185 9.51 14.69 25.49
N LEU A 186 8.42 15.31 25.91
CA LEU A 186 7.84 16.48 25.27
C LEU A 186 8.22 17.74 26.05
N LYS A 187 8.52 18.81 25.33
CA LYS A 187 8.80 20.12 25.91
C LYS A 187 7.76 21.14 25.49
N VAL A 188 7.08 21.73 26.46
CA VAL A 188 6.12 22.82 26.25
C VAL A 188 6.85 24.12 25.93
N ASP A 189 6.32 24.87 24.97
CA ASP A 189 6.89 26.10 24.45
C ASP A 189 7.02 27.15 25.56
N PRO A 190 8.25 27.60 25.88
CA PRO A 190 8.49 28.58 26.93
C PRO A 190 7.94 29.97 26.60
N SER A 191 7.61 30.24 25.33
CA SER A 191 7.11 31.54 24.86
C SER A 191 5.58 31.66 24.87
N ILE A 192 4.86 30.65 25.36
CA ILE A 192 3.40 30.71 25.48
C ILE A 192 3.01 31.90 26.38
N LYS A 193 2.13 32.75 25.87
CA LYS A 193 1.53 33.82 26.66
C LYS A 193 0.38 33.23 27.47
N VAL A 194 0.45 33.36 28.78
CA VAL A 194 -0.65 33.02 29.68
C VAL A 194 -1.73 34.08 29.51
N GLU A 195 -2.93 33.66 29.12
CA GLU A 195 -4.11 34.51 29.12
C GLU A 195 -4.76 34.49 30.50
N TYR A 196 -5.41 35.58 30.86
CA TYR A 196 -6.14 35.71 32.11
C TYR A 196 -7.63 35.85 31.81
N ASP A 197 -8.48 35.33 32.69
CA ASP A 197 -9.93 35.52 32.62
C ASP A 197 -10.35 36.90 33.18
N GLU A 198 -11.66 37.13 33.27
CA GLU A 198 -12.23 38.41 33.73
C GLU A 198 -11.93 38.69 35.21
N ASP A 199 -11.66 37.64 36.00
CA ASP A 199 -11.33 37.73 37.42
C ASP A 199 -9.81 37.87 37.67
N GLY A 200 -9.00 37.79 36.60
CA GLY A 200 -7.54 37.90 36.65
C GLY A 200 -6.83 36.59 36.96
N GLU A 201 -7.51 35.46 36.89
CA GLU A 201 -6.92 34.13 37.06
C GLU A 201 -6.36 33.61 35.74
N PRO A 202 -5.20 32.91 35.76
CA PRO A 202 -4.61 32.38 34.54
C PRO A 202 -5.51 31.28 33.96
N LYS A 203 -5.85 31.41 32.68
CA LYS A 203 -6.60 30.38 31.96
C LYS A 203 -5.72 29.14 31.79
N PRO A 204 -6.27 27.93 32.04
CA PRO A 204 -5.50 26.71 31.96
C PRO A 204 -5.02 26.45 30.53
N ILE A 205 -3.80 25.94 30.41
CA ILE A 205 -3.14 25.60 29.16
C ILE A 205 -3.12 24.08 29.09
N TYR A 206 -3.65 23.49 28.01
CA TYR A 206 -3.72 22.04 27.89
C TYR A 206 -2.80 21.49 26.79
N VAL A 207 -2.28 20.30 27.03
CA VAL A 207 -1.72 19.38 26.03
C VAL A 207 -2.61 18.16 25.96
N TYR A 208 -2.95 17.75 24.74
CA TYR A 208 -3.76 16.55 24.49
C TYR A 208 -2.87 15.46 23.92
N LEU A 209 -2.90 14.30 24.57
CA LEU A 209 -2.22 13.09 24.12
C LEU A 209 -3.26 12.05 23.73
N GLU A 210 -3.06 11.37 22.61
CA GLU A 210 -3.78 10.13 22.28
C GLU A 210 -2.82 8.95 22.32
N LEU A 211 -3.13 7.96 23.16
CA LEU A 211 -2.27 6.82 23.42
C LEU A 211 -3.02 5.52 23.10
N GLN A 212 -2.42 4.64 22.32
CA GLN A 212 -2.96 3.30 22.04
C GLN A 212 -2.00 2.23 22.55
N GLY A 213 -2.51 1.32 23.40
CA GLY A 213 -1.74 0.21 23.95
C GLY A 213 -1.53 -0.92 22.94
N LEU A 214 -0.64 -1.85 23.27
CA LEU A 214 -0.43 -3.10 22.54
C LEU A 214 -1.49 -4.15 22.90
N GLU A 215 -1.99 -4.07 24.13
CA GLU A 215 -2.95 -5.00 24.75
C GLU A 215 -3.97 -4.20 25.58
N ASP A 216 -5.18 -4.74 25.76
CA ASP A 216 -6.18 -4.12 26.62
C ASP A 216 -5.78 -4.27 28.09
N GLY A 217 -5.90 -3.18 28.87
CA GLY A 217 -5.48 -3.18 30.27
C GLY A 217 -3.99 -2.85 30.46
N GLN A 218 -3.26 -2.49 29.40
CA GLN A 218 -1.85 -2.12 29.49
C GLN A 218 -1.68 -0.79 30.23
N ASN A 219 -0.84 -0.75 31.25
CA ASN A 219 -0.52 0.50 31.94
C ASN A 219 0.60 1.27 31.23
N VAL A 220 0.48 2.60 31.22
CA VAL A 220 1.53 3.55 30.86
C VAL A 220 1.61 4.63 31.92
N THR A 221 2.80 5.13 32.19
CA THR A 221 3.02 6.19 33.18
C THR A 221 3.35 7.49 32.46
N ILE A 222 2.68 8.57 32.86
CA ILE A 222 3.01 9.92 32.42
C ILE A 222 3.57 10.67 33.62
N GLU A 223 4.78 11.20 33.46
CA GLU A 223 5.42 12.08 34.44
C GLU A 223 5.34 13.53 33.94
N GLN A 224 4.78 14.40 34.78
CA GLN A 224 4.78 15.84 34.56
C GLN A 224 5.34 16.51 35.80
N ASN A 225 6.38 17.32 35.65
CA ASN A 225 6.99 18.09 36.75
C ASN A 225 7.35 17.23 37.98
N GLY A 226 7.74 15.97 37.76
CA GLY A 226 8.10 15.00 38.80
C GLY A 226 6.93 14.20 39.38
N GLN A 227 5.68 14.56 39.08
CA GLN A 227 4.50 13.79 39.45
C GLN A 227 4.21 12.72 38.39
N LYS A 228 4.12 11.46 38.82
CA LYS A 228 3.80 10.32 37.96
C LYS A 228 2.34 9.90 38.14
N THR A 229 1.66 9.67 37.03
CA THR A 229 0.28 9.17 36.97
C THR A 229 0.20 8.01 35.99
N ASP A 230 -0.40 6.90 36.43
CA ASP A 230 -0.61 5.72 35.59
C ASP A 230 -1.95 5.78 34.87
N TYR A 231 -1.94 5.35 33.61
CA TYR A 231 -3.09 5.28 32.73
C TYR A 231 -3.21 3.87 32.16
N THR A 232 -4.40 3.30 32.24
CA THR A 232 -4.70 2.01 31.64
C THR A 232 -5.24 2.21 30.22
N LEU A 233 -4.60 1.60 29.22
CA LEU A 233 -4.89 1.78 27.81
C LEU A 233 -5.71 0.61 27.24
N SER A 234 -6.51 0.92 26.22
CA SER A 234 -7.05 -0.07 25.29
C SER A 234 -6.13 -0.27 24.07
N LYS A 235 -6.15 -1.49 23.54
CA LYS A 235 -5.57 -1.85 22.24
C LYS A 235 -6.41 -1.35 21.06
N THR A 236 -7.73 -1.28 21.22
CA THR A 236 -8.66 -1.01 20.11
C THR A 236 -9.07 0.45 20.01
N VAL A 237 -9.07 1.17 21.13
CA VAL A 237 -9.51 2.56 21.21
C VAL A 237 -8.35 3.41 21.71
N ALA A 238 -8.09 4.52 21.01
CA ALA A 238 -7.13 5.52 21.47
C ALA A 238 -7.64 6.18 22.76
N ASN A 239 -6.77 6.31 23.75
CA ASN A 239 -7.09 6.86 25.05
C ASN A 239 -6.63 8.31 25.06
N SER A 240 -7.56 9.23 25.26
CA SER A 240 -7.27 10.67 25.31
C SER A 240 -6.87 11.07 26.72
N VAL A 241 -5.71 11.68 26.87
CA VAL A 241 -5.22 12.26 28.12
C VAL A 241 -5.06 13.76 27.93
N GLN A 242 -5.75 14.52 28.78
CA GLN A 242 -5.62 15.97 28.85
C GLN A 242 -4.71 16.31 30.03
N LEU A 243 -3.64 17.06 29.77
CA LEU A 243 -2.69 17.51 30.77
C LEU A 243 -2.74 19.03 30.84
N GLU A 244 -3.01 19.59 32.02
CA GLU A 244 -2.84 21.02 32.28
C GLU A 244 -1.35 21.30 32.48
N VAL A 245 -0.78 22.24 31.72
CA VAL A 245 0.67 22.48 31.64
C VAL A 245 1.00 23.96 31.79
N GLU A 246 2.22 24.25 32.24
CA GLU A 246 2.79 25.60 32.25
C GLU A 246 3.87 25.79 31.17
N PRO A 247 4.20 27.03 30.76
CA PRO A 247 5.35 27.27 29.90
C PRO A 247 6.63 26.71 30.51
N ASN A 248 7.42 25.97 29.73
CA ASN A 248 8.60 25.17 30.13
C ASN A 248 8.33 23.77 30.70
N ASP A 249 7.07 23.35 30.87
CA ASP A 249 6.80 22.00 31.35
C ASP A 249 7.45 20.93 30.48
N VAL A 250 7.91 19.88 31.17
CA VAL A 250 8.45 18.67 30.56
C VAL A 250 7.52 17.52 30.90
N ILE A 251 6.99 16.88 29.86
CA ILE A 251 6.11 15.72 29.96
C ILE A 251 6.88 14.52 29.48
N LYS A 252 6.97 13.47 30.30
CA LYS A 252 7.62 12.22 29.94
C LYS A 252 6.60 11.10 29.93
N VAL A 253 6.58 10.31 28.87
CA VAL A 253 5.70 9.16 28.73
C VAL A 253 6.55 7.89 28.79
N TYR A 254 6.20 6.99 29.71
CA TYR A 254 6.84 5.70 29.92
C TYR A 254 5.85 4.60 29.57
N GLY A 255 6.27 3.69 28.70
CA GLY A 255 5.45 2.57 28.25
C GLY A 255 5.48 2.40 26.73
N ARG A 256 5.41 1.13 26.31
CA ARG A 256 5.38 0.76 24.88
C ARG A 256 4.02 1.12 24.30
N LEU A 257 3.99 1.75 23.14
CA LEU A 257 2.74 2.17 22.50
C LEU A 257 2.66 1.64 21.08
N ARG A 258 1.44 1.40 20.60
CA ARG A 258 1.16 1.14 19.19
C ARG A 258 1.01 2.42 18.39
N ALA A 259 0.32 3.40 18.97
CA ALA A 259 0.12 4.72 18.39
C ALA A 259 0.29 5.79 19.47
N PHE A 260 0.94 6.88 19.09
CA PHE A 260 1.12 8.04 19.93
C PHE A 260 0.84 9.31 19.14
N LYS A 261 -0.07 10.14 19.65
CA LYS A 261 -0.32 11.46 19.10
C LYS A 261 -0.19 12.53 20.18
N ALA A 262 0.43 13.64 19.81
CA ALA A 262 0.56 14.81 20.68
C ALA A 262 0.35 16.08 19.85
N GLN A 263 -0.91 16.45 19.63
CA GLN A 263 -1.29 17.67 18.90
C GLN A 263 -1.69 18.74 19.91
N ALA A 264 -0.87 19.79 20.06
CA ALA A 264 -1.11 20.77 21.12
C ALA A 264 -0.82 22.23 20.73
N ASP A 265 -0.33 22.52 19.52
CA ASP A 265 0.13 23.86 19.07
C ASP A 265 1.23 24.49 19.94
N ARG A 266 1.80 23.70 20.85
CA ARG A 266 2.52 24.19 22.03
C ARG A 266 3.79 23.41 22.31
N LEU A 267 4.10 22.35 21.58
CA LEU A 267 5.33 21.58 21.80
C LEU A 267 6.47 22.13 20.93
N VAL A 268 7.64 22.35 21.54
CA VAL A 268 8.87 22.79 20.83
C VAL A 268 9.88 21.67 20.62
N ALA A 269 9.76 20.57 21.36
CA ALA A 269 10.61 19.40 21.19
C ALA A 269 9.86 18.11 21.55
N CYS A 270 10.24 17.03 20.86
CA CYS A 270 9.88 15.66 21.19
C CYS A 270 11.14 14.81 21.07
N GLU A 271 11.72 14.43 22.21
CA GLU A 271 12.83 13.47 22.23
C GLU A 271 12.26 12.06 22.27
N LEU A 272 12.72 11.22 21.35
CA LEU A 272 12.26 9.85 21.22
C LEU A 272 13.21 8.89 21.95
N GLY A 273 12.65 8.16 22.91
CA GLY A 273 13.26 6.96 23.47
C GLY A 273 12.99 5.74 22.59
N LYS A 274 13.32 4.55 23.11
CA LYS A 274 13.17 3.28 22.39
C LYS A 274 11.68 2.95 22.13
N ASN A 275 11.28 2.90 20.86
CA ASN A 275 9.88 2.70 20.45
C ASN A 275 9.76 1.58 19.40
N ASP A 276 10.10 0.36 19.83
CA ASP A 276 10.15 -0.81 18.94
C ASP A 276 8.77 -1.20 18.39
N ASP A 277 7.67 -0.87 19.06
CA ASP A 277 6.31 -1.29 18.66
C ASP A 277 5.45 -0.18 18.06
N LEU A 278 5.98 1.04 17.99
CA LEU A 278 5.21 2.19 17.52
C LEU A 278 4.99 2.07 16.00
N GLU A 279 3.73 2.02 15.60
CA GLU A 279 3.31 1.98 14.20
C GLU A 279 2.86 3.37 13.70
N VAL A 280 2.33 4.21 14.59
CA VAL A 280 1.81 5.55 14.26
C VAL A 280 2.40 6.59 15.21
N LEU A 281 3.00 7.64 14.65
CA LEU A 281 3.46 8.82 15.37
C LEU A 281 2.85 10.07 14.74
N ASP A 282 2.10 10.83 15.52
CA ASP A 282 1.51 12.09 15.08
C ASP A 282 1.87 13.25 16.01
N LEU A 283 2.65 14.17 15.48
CA LEU A 283 3.13 15.37 16.14
C LEU A 283 2.73 16.62 15.36
N MET A 284 1.67 16.54 14.52
CA MET A 284 1.23 17.69 13.73
C MET A 284 0.84 18.88 14.60
N MET A 285 0.84 20.07 13.99
CA MET A 285 0.40 21.31 14.62
C MET A 285 1.16 21.56 15.93
N ASN A 286 2.48 21.70 15.82
CA ASN A 286 3.37 22.02 16.91
C ASN A 286 4.47 22.98 16.41
N LYS A 287 5.51 23.19 17.21
CA LYS A 287 6.63 24.10 16.91
C LYS A 287 7.97 23.36 16.93
N ILE A 288 7.96 22.04 16.67
CA ILE A 288 9.14 21.18 16.73
C ILE A 288 10.09 21.54 15.58
N SER A 289 11.36 21.80 15.89
CA SER A 289 12.39 22.16 14.91
C SER A 289 13.30 21.01 14.50
N GLU A 290 13.38 19.98 15.32
CA GLU A 290 14.21 18.79 15.08
C GLU A 290 13.51 17.54 15.61
N LEU A 291 13.70 16.41 14.91
CA LEU A 291 13.13 15.12 15.30
C LEU A 291 14.05 13.98 14.85
N ASN A 292 14.54 13.18 15.80
CA ASN A 292 15.41 12.05 15.52
C ASN A 292 14.61 10.74 15.43
N LEU A 293 14.45 10.22 14.22
CA LEU A 293 13.60 9.07 13.91
C LEU A 293 14.28 7.70 14.08
N THR A 294 15.52 7.64 14.59
CA THR A 294 16.30 6.39 14.72
C THR A 294 15.70 5.35 15.64
N GLN A 295 14.79 5.75 16.53
CA GLN A 295 14.17 4.87 17.52
C GLN A 295 12.81 4.29 17.10
N LEU A 296 12.44 4.42 15.81
CA LEU A 296 11.11 4.06 15.29
C LEU A 296 11.18 2.95 14.21
N PRO A 297 11.77 1.78 14.48
CA PRO A 297 12.08 0.77 13.46
C PRO A 297 10.84 0.15 12.78
N ASN A 298 9.67 0.24 13.40
CA ASN A 298 8.42 -0.36 12.91
C ASN A 298 7.35 0.66 12.49
N LEU A 299 7.71 1.94 12.41
CA LEU A 299 6.76 3.00 12.06
C LEU A 299 6.22 2.85 10.63
N ARG A 300 4.90 3.03 10.50
CA ARG A 300 4.18 2.95 9.23
C ARG A 300 3.55 4.29 8.85
N GLU A 301 3.21 5.10 9.85
CA GLU A 301 2.62 6.41 9.66
C GLU A 301 3.36 7.46 10.50
N LEU A 302 3.83 8.51 9.83
CA LEU A 302 4.45 9.66 10.45
C LEU A 302 3.73 10.93 10.02
N SER A 303 3.18 11.66 10.99
CA SER A 303 2.63 12.99 10.80
C SER A 303 3.40 14.03 11.60
N VAL A 304 3.97 14.99 10.89
CA VAL A 304 4.72 16.14 11.44
C VAL A 304 4.29 17.44 10.74
N THR A 305 3.09 17.44 10.15
CA THR A 305 2.56 18.58 9.39
C THR A 305 2.47 19.82 10.26
N ASN A 306 2.78 20.99 9.69
CA ASN A 306 2.73 22.28 10.38
C ASN A 306 3.60 22.31 11.65
N ASN A 307 4.90 22.14 11.44
CA ASN A 307 5.95 22.26 12.45
C ASN A 307 7.01 23.27 11.98
N LYS A 308 8.18 23.29 12.64
CA LYS A 308 9.31 24.15 12.29
C LYS A 308 10.52 23.36 11.82
N LEU A 309 10.33 22.14 11.30
CA LEU A 309 11.42 21.27 10.89
C LEU A 309 12.22 21.91 9.75
N THR A 310 13.54 21.92 9.91
CA THR A 310 14.51 22.37 8.90
C THR A 310 15.20 21.21 8.19
N SER A 311 15.03 19.99 8.70
CA SER A 311 15.46 18.74 8.07
C SER A 311 14.62 17.58 8.60
N ILE A 312 14.55 16.49 7.85
CA ILE A 312 13.97 15.22 8.30
C ILE A 312 14.62 14.06 7.54
N ASP A 313 15.06 13.04 8.27
CA ASP A 313 15.69 11.84 7.70
C ASP A 313 14.75 10.63 7.82
N LEU A 314 14.13 10.26 6.70
CA LEU A 314 13.24 9.11 6.61
C LEU A 314 13.98 7.78 6.40
N GLY A 315 15.31 7.80 6.29
CA GLY A 315 16.16 6.64 5.93
C GLY A 315 16.07 5.46 6.90
N TYR A 316 15.69 5.71 8.14
CA TYR A 316 15.48 4.69 9.17
C TYR A 316 14.10 4.02 9.12
N LEU A 317 13.12 4.66 8.46
CA LEU A 317 11.71 4.26 8.48
C LEU A 317 11.37 3.31 7.33
N LYS A 318 12.01 2.14 7.30
CA LYS A 318 11.91 1.17 6.19
C LYS A 318 10.51 0.62 5.94
N LYS A 319 9.61 0.71 6.94
CA LYS A 319 8.22 0.25 6.86
C LYS A 319 7.21 1.39 6.66
N LEU A 320 7.68 2.61 6.42
CA LEU A 320 6.83 3.78 6.27
C LEU A 320 5.93 3.65 5.04
N GLN A 321 4.62 3.77 5.27
CA GLN A 321 3.57 3.72 4.24
C GLN A 321 2.94 5.10 4.03
N GLN A 322 2.88 5.93 5.09
CA GLN A 322 2.25 7.23 5.04
C GLN A 322 3.14 8.28 5.69
N PHE A 323 3.42 9.36 4.95
CA PHE A 323 4.17 10.51 5.46
C PHE A 323 3.38 11.81 5.24
N TYR A 324 3.10 12.51 6.34
CA TYR A 324 2.43 13.81 6.36
C TYR A 324 3.38 14.87 6.92
N GLY A 325 4.22 15.46 6.06
CA GLY A 325 5.26 16.41 6.43
C GLY A 325 5.02 17.86 5.98
N SER A 326 3.88 18.17 5.37
CA SER A 326 3.57 19.48 4.79
C SER A 326 3.78 20.65 5.77
N TYR A 327 4.07 21.84 5.25
CA TYR A 327 4.28 23.07 6.02
C TYR A 327 5.44 22.95 7.03
N ASN A 328 6.57 22.45 6.55
CA ASN A 328 7.88 22.53 7.20
C ASN A 328 8.87 23.21 6.23
N LYS A 329 10.11 23.51 6.60
CA LYS A 329 11.08 24.15 5.68
C LYS A 329 12.33 23.31 5.52
N VAL A 330 12.15 22.06 5.11
CA VAL A 330 13.24 21.06 5.04
C VAL A 330 14.16 21.27 3.84
N GLY A 331 13.67 21.87 2.76
CA GLY A 331 14.43 22.12 1.53
C GLY A 331 14.73 20.89 0.67
N LYS A 332 14.96 19.72 1.29
CA LYS A 332 15.18 18.43 0.63
C LYS A 332 14.46 17.30 1.37
N LEU A 333 14.01 16.31 0.60
CA LEU A 333 13.35 15.12 1.11
C LEU A 333 13.82 13.88 0.32
N ASP A 334 14.47 12.94 1.00
CA ASP A 334 14.85 11.64 0.42
C ASP A 334 13.84 10.57 0.88
N THR A 335 13.17 9.95 -0.09
CA THR A 335 12.19 8.88 0.12
C THR A 335 12.68 7.52 -0.43
N SER A 336 13.94 7.43 -0.85
CA SER A 336 14.51 6.28 -1.54
C SER A 336 14.59 5.01 -0.68
N LYS A 337 14.49 5.16 0.64
CA LYS A 337 14.50 4.07 1.63
C LYS A 337 13.09 3.66 2.10
N ASN A 338 12.05 4.23 1.51
CA ASN A 338 10.66 4.00 1.89
C ASN A 338 9.85 3.45 0.68
N PRO A 339 10.19 2.24 0.17
CA PRO A 339 9.59 1.70 -1.05
C PRO A 339 8.10 1.36 -0.90
N ASP A 340 7.61 1.26 0.34
CA ASP A 340 6.23 0.95 0.68
C ASP A 340 5.34 2.20 0.85
N LEU A 341 5.84 3.40 0.53
CA LEU A 341 5.03 4.64 0.58
C LEU A 341 3.83 4.58 -0.37
N GLU A 342 2.65 4.76 0.21
CA GLU A 342 1.33 4.85 -0.43
C GLU A 342 0.80 6.28 -0.39
N VAL A 343 1.13 7.05 0.66
CA VAL A 343 0.75 8.45 0.84
C VAL A 343 1.97 9.32 1.12
N LEU A 344 2.12 10.40 0.34
CA LEU A 344 3.15 11.41 0.53
C LEU A 344 2.53 12.81 0.50
N ALA A 345 2.48 13.47 1.65
CA ALA A 345 2.15 14.89 1.76
C ALA A 345 3.39 15.69 2.18
N CYS A 346 3.93 16.45 1.24
CA CYS A 346 5.13 17.27 1.34
C CYS A 346 4.93 18.67 0.74
N ALA A 347 3.73 19.23 0.86
CA ALA A 347 3.42 20.56 0.36
C ALA A 347 4.10 21.65 1.20
N ALA A 348 4.48 22.76 0.55
CA ALA A 348 5.12 23.90 1.21
C ALA A 348 6.34 23.51 2.06
N MET A 349 7.13 22.52 1.61
CA MET A 349 8.34 22.04 2.28
C MET A 349 9.61 22.77 1.83
N GLY A 350 9.49 23.69 0.87
CA GLY A 350 10.61 24.40 0.26
C GLY A 350 11.43 23.53 -0.69
N LEU A 351 10.85 22.45 -1.22
CA LEU A 351 11.56 21.48 -2.06
C LEU A 351 11.92 22.08 -3.42
N THR A 352 13.13 21.79 -3.90
CA THR A 352 13.58 22.12 -5.26
C THR A 352 13.65 20.91 -6.17
N GLU A 353 13.67 19.71 -5.58
CA GLU A 353 13.73 18.42 -6.26
C GLU A 353 12.93 17.40 -5.44
N LEU A 354 12.35 16.41 -6.12
CA LEU A 354 11.69 15.28 -5.48
C LEU A 354 11.77 14.07 -6.42
N ASP A 355 12.61 13.09 -6.07
CA ASP A 355 12.71 11.81 -6.76
C ASP A 355 11.74 10.80 -6.14
N LEU A 356 10.83 10.27 -6.96
CA LEU A 356 9.84 9.26 -6.58
C LEU A 356 10.09 7.91 -7.27
N SER A 357 11.28 7.69 -7.85
CA SER A 357 11.62 6.50 -8.62
C SER A 357 11.55 5.20 -7.82
N LYS A 358 11.64 5.28 -6.47
CA LYS A 358 11.57 4.13 -5.56
C LYS A 358 10.21 3.88 -4.93
N ASN A 359 9.23 4.77 -5.15
CA ASN A 359 7.93 4.73 -4.46
C ASN A 359 6.81 4.29 -5.41
N ALA A 360 6.95 3.11 -6.03
CA ALA A 360 6.03 2.63 -7.07
C ALA A 360 4.60 2.36 -6.55
N LYS A 361 4.41 2.25 -5.23
CA LYS A 361 3.11 2.02 -4.58
C LYS A 361 2.31 3.30 -4.29
N LEU A 362 2.87 4.47 -4.60
CA LEU A 362 2.25 5.75 -4.26
C LEU A 362 0.87 5.90 -4.94
N GLU A 363 -0.15 6.19 -4.13
CA GLU A 363 -1.52 6.42 -4.58
C GLU A 363 -1.96 7.87 -4.35
N ASN A 364 -1.40 8.54 -3.33
CA ASN A 364 -1.75 9.91 -2.97
C ASN A 364 -0.50 10.78 -2.84
N LEU A 365 -0.47 11.88 -3.58
CA LEU A 365 0.59 12.89 -3.54
C LEU A 365 0.02 14.28 -3.31
N THR A 366 0.50 14.94 -2.25
CA THR A 366 0.32 16.36 -2.00
C THR A 366 1.69 17.02 -1.97
N ALA A 367 2.04 17.71 -3.04
CA ALA A 367 3.38 18.26 -3.28
C ALA A 367 3.35 19.73 -3.74
N GLY A 368 2.20 20.39 -3.62
CA GLY A 368 2.01 21.80 -3.96
C GLY A 368 2.90 22.77 -3.19
N LYS A 369 2.97 24.02 -3.64
CA LYS A 369 3.66 25.15 -2.99
C LYS A 369 5.16 24.89 -2.76
N ASN A 370 5.78 24.17 -3.69
CA ASN A 370 7.22 23.92 -3.73
C ASN A 370 7.83 24.58 -4.97
N ASN A 371 9.14 24.83 -4.94
CA ASN A 371 9.85 25.57 -5.99
C ASN A 371 10.72 24.62 -6.83
N TYR A 372 10.08 23.66 -7.49
CA TYR A 372 10.76 22.62 -8.25
C TYR A 372 11.57 23.19 -9.41
N ALA A 373 12.87 22.86 -9.48
CA ALA A 373 13.71 23.14 -10.65
C ALA A 373 13.32 22.23 -11.83
N THR A 374 12.87 21.01 -11.53
CA THR A 374 12.30 20.06 -12.47
C THR A 374 11.18 19.31 -11.76
N PHE A 375 10.04 19.15 -12.44
CA PHE A 375 8.89 18.48 -11.85
C PHE A 375 9.18 17.00 -11.55
N PRO A 376 8.58 16.45 -10.48
CA PRO A 376 8.71 15.04 -10.17
C PRO A 376 8.21 14.18 -11.34
N ASP A 377 8.97 13.12 -11.69
CA ASP A 377 8.53 12.17 -12.72
C ASP A 377 7.48 11.21 -12.15
N LEU A 378 6.26 11.32 -12.69
CA LEU A 378 5.10 10.52 -12.32
C LEU A 378 4.74 9.44 -13.37
N SER A 379 5.54 9.27 -14.42
CA SER A 379 5.25 8.37 -15.56
C SER A 379 4.93 6.93 -15.16
N ASN A 380 5.55 6.44 -14.08
CA ASN A 380 5.36 5.08 -13.56
C ASN A 380 4.37 5.02 -12.36
N LYS A 381 3.54 6.04 -12.14
CA LYS A 381 2.61 6.14 -11.00
C LYS A 381 1.15 5.94 -11.42
N THR A 382 0.88 4.92 -12.23
CA THR A 382 -0.46 4.65 -12.81
C THR A 382 -1.55 4.31 -11.78
N SER A 383 -1.17 4.05 -10.52
CA SER A 383 -2.10 3.78 -9.42
C SER A 383 -2.61 5.03 -8.69
N MET A 384 -2.11 6.23 -9.03
CA MET A 384 -2.51 7.49 -8.39
C MET A 384 -4.03 7.71 -8.41
N LYS A 385 -4.54 8.13 -7.26
CA LYS A 385 -5.95 8.48 -7.00
C LYS A 385 -6.09 9.94 -6.60
N TRP A 386 -5.05 10.51 -5.98
CA TRP A 386 -5.03 11.87 -5.47
C TRP A 386 -3.73 12.56 -5.86
N ILE A 387 -3.84 13.68 -6.58
CA ILE A 387 -2.70 14.54 -6.91
C ILE A 387 -3.05 15.98 -6.56
N ASP A 388 -2.24 16.59 -5.72
CA ASP A 388 -2.23 18.01 -5.41
C ASP A 388 -0.83 18.55 -5.70
N MET A 389 -0.74 19.39 -6.72
CA MET A 389 0.46 20.12 -7.11
C MET A 389 0.11 21.60 -7.35
N GLU A 390 -0.69 22.19 -6.45
CA GLU A 390 -0.99 23.63 -6.46
C GLU A 390 0.31 24.46 -6.47
N ASP A 391 0.32 25.59 -7.19
CA ASP A 391 1.36 26.63 -7.14
C ASP A 391 2.79 26.08 -7.23
N CYS A 392 3.04 25.29 -8.27
CA CYS A 392 4.34 24.69 -8.57
C CYS A 392 4.98 25.28 -9.84
N GLY A 393 4.30 26.21 -10.54
CA GLY A 393 4.78 26.83 -11.77
C GLY A 393 4.68 25.95 -13.03
N MET A 394 3.84 24.92 -13.01
CA MET A 394 3.68 23.96 -14.10
C MET A 394 3.11 24.60 -15.36
N LYS A 395 3.68 24.28 -16.53
CA LYS A 395 3.17 24.72 -17.85
C LYS A 395 2.36 23.65 -18.58
N GLY A 396 2.53 22.39 -18.19
CA GLY A 396 1.82 21.25 -18.74
C GLY A 396 1.78 20.12 -17.73
N PHE A 397 0.77 19.27 -17.86
CA PHE A 397 0.59 18.07 -17.04
C PHE A 397 -0.12 17.01 -17.88
N ASP A 398 0.47 15.82 -17.97
CA ASP A 398 -0.17 14.68 -18.62
C ASP A 398 -1.00 13.91 -17.60
N ALA A 399 -2.31 14.20 -17.54
CA ALA A 399 -3.22 13.47 -16.67
C ALA A 399 -3.62 12.10 -17.22
N THR A 400 -3.34 11.82 -18.51
CA THR A 400 -3.85 10.64 -19.22
C THR A 400 -3.26 9.32 -18.69
N ILE A 401 -2.11 9.41 -18.02
CA ILE A 401 -1.43 8.27 -17.38
C ILE A 401 -2.07 7.84 -16.03
N PHE A 402 -3.07 8.58 -15.52
CA PHE A 402 -3.72 8.32 -14.23
C PHE A 402 -5.19 7.89 -14.37
N PRO A 403 -5.49 6.68 -14.88
CA PRO A 403 -6.86 6.24 -15.11
C PRO A 403 -7.69 6.07 -13.82
N LYS A 404 -7.02 6.00 -12.66
CA LYS A 404 -7.66 5.86 -11.33
C LYS A 404 -7.85 7.19 -10.58
N LEU A 405 -7.47 8.32 -11.20
CA LEU A 405 -7.50 9.63 -10.56
C LEU A 405 -8.92 10.05 -10.17
N LYS A 406 -9.09 10.45 -8.92
CA LYS A 406 -10.36 10.94 -8.34
C LYS A 406 -10.29 12.40 -7.94
N PHE A 407 -9.11 12.84 -7.49
CA PHE A 407 -8.83 14.21 -7.07
C PHE A 407 -7.60 14.73 -7.83
N LEU A 408 -7.74 15.89 -8.45
CA LEU A 408 -6.65 16.61 -9.11
C LEU A 408 -6.73 18.10 -8.76
N ASP A 409 -5.72 18.61 -8.07
CA ASP A 409 -5.52 20.04 -7.84
C ASP A 409 -4.22 20.48 -8.52
N LEU A 410 -4.37 21.35 -9.51
CA LEU A 410 -3.28 22.01 -10.23
C LEU A 410 -3.49 23.52 -10.23
N SER A 411 -4.19 24.06 -9.24
CA SER A 411 -4.45 25.48 -9.10
C SER A 411 -3.16 26.30 -8.96
N GLY A 412 -3.19 27.59 -9.34
CA GLY A 412 -2.03 28.48 -9.23
C GLY A 412 -0.84 28.14 -10.14
N ASN A 413 -1.04 27.34 -11.18
CA ASN A 413 -0.01 26.99 -12.15
C ASN A 413 -0.08 27.88 -13.41
N ARG A 414 0.55 27.45 -14.51
CA ARG A 414 0.61 28.17 -15.80
C ARG A 414 0.11 27.29 -16.95
N LEU A 415 -0.85 26.42 -16.66
CA LEU A 415 -1.44 25.51 -17.64
C LEU A 415 -2.29 26.30 -18.64
N THR A 416 -2.13 26.01 -19.93
CA THR A 416 -2.99 26.55 -21.00
C THR A 416 -4.03 25.55 -21.49
N ASN A 417 -3.81 24.26 -21.22
CA ASN A 417 -4.74 23.16 -21.49
C ASN A 417 -4.40 21.94 -20.60
N ILE A 418 -5.29 20.95 -20.59
CA ILE A 418 -5.08 19.64 -19.98
C ILE A 418 -5.99 18.61 -20.67
N ASP A 419 -5.47 17.41 -20.95
CA ASP A 419 -6.28 16.28 -21.44
C ASP A 419 -6.70 15.39 -20.28
N LEU A 420 -8.01 15.35 -20.01
CA LEU A 420 -8.62 14.57 -18.94
C LEU A 420 -9.37 13.33 -19.45
N SER A 421 -9.18 12.97 -20.72
CA SER A 421 -9.98 11.95 -21.40
C SER A 421 -9.85 10.53 -20.84
N LYS A 422 -8.80 10.25 -20.06
CA LYS A 422 -8.59 8.95 -19.40
C LYS A 422 -9.02 8.95 -17.93
N ASN A 423 -9.44 10.08 -17.37
CA ASN A 423 -9.74 10.24 -15.95
C ASN A 423 -11.24 10.07 -15.65
N SER A 424 -11.82 8.92 -16.05
CA SER A 424 -13.26 8.64 -15.89
C SER A 424 -13.75 8.58 -14.43
N LEU A 425 -12.83 8.42 -13.47
CA LEU A 425 -13.12 8.37 -12.03
C LEU A 425 -13.00 9.73 -11.32
N LEU A 426 -12.68 10.81 -12.05
CA LEU A 426 -12.49 12.14 -11.46
C LEU A 426 -13.77 12.64 -10.79
N ARG A 427 -13.64 13.30 -9.64
CA ARG A 427 -14.72 13.91 -8.84
C ARG A 427 -14.41 15.32 -8.37
N LYS A 428 -13.14 15.61 -8.14
CA LYS A 428 -12.70 16.94 -7.72
C LYS A 428 -11.57 17.38 -8.64
N LEU A 429 -11.78 18.51 -9.31
CA LEU A 429 -10.83 19.12 -10.21
C LEU A 429 -10.68 20.59 -9.85
N ASP A 430 -9.48 20.98 -9.46
CA ASP A 430 -9.12 22.37 -9.23
C ASP A 430 -8.06 22.83 -10.24
N LEU A 431 -8.43 23.82 -11.04
CA LEU A 431 -7.62 24.47 -12.07
C LEU A 431 -7.67 26.00 -11.89
N ASP A 432 -8.07 26.50 -10.73
CA ASP A 432 -8.10 27.92 -10.44
C ASP A 432 -6.73 28.57 -10.74
N ASN A 433 -6.73 29.83 -11.16
CA ASN A 433 -5.56 30.66 -11.37
C ASN A 433 -4.50 30.02 -12.29
N ASN A 434 -4.93 29.50 -13.44
CA ASN A 434 -4.07 29.06 -14.54
C ASN A 434 -4.16 30.05 -15.73
N GLN A 435 -3.76 29.62 -16.93
CA GLN A 435 -3.71 30.43 -18.16
C GLN A 435 -4.62 29.88 -19.27
N MET A 436 -5.72 29.21 -18.90
CA MET A 436 -6.61 28.56 -19.86
C MET A 436 -7.56 29.58 -20.51
N ASP A 437 -7.62 29.57 -21.84
CA ASP A 437 -8.64 30.32 -22.57
C ASP A 437 -10.00 29.58 -22.56
N ALA A 438 -11.03 30.22 -23.13
CA ALA A 438 -12.37 29.64 -23.12
C ALA A 438 -12.45 28.34 -23.95
N CYS A 439 -11.62 28.17 -24.98
CA CYS A 439 -11.61 26.95 -25.77
C CYS A 439 -11.01 25.77 -24.99
N ALA A 440 -9.91 26.00 -24.26
CA ALA A 440 -9.31 25.00 -23.39
C ALA A 440 -10.22 24.61 -22.23
N ILE A 441 -10.95 25.57 -21.65
CA ILE A 441 -11.96 25.28 -20.64
C ILE A 441 -13.10 24.45 -21.25
N ASN A 442 -13.63 24.83 -22.41
CA ASN A 442 -14.70 24.08 -23.08
C ASN A 442 -14.29 22.63 -23.38
N ASP A 443 -13.03 22.38 -23.73
CA ASP A 443 -12.48 21.03 -23.90
C ASP A 443 -12.58 20.20 -22.61
N ILE A 444 -12.28 20.81 -21.46
CA ILE A 444 -12.44 20.20 -20.14
C ILE A 444 -13.92 19.92 -19.87
N LEU A 445 -14.79 20.93 -19.98
CA LEU A 445 -16.22 20.79 -19.69
C LEU A 445 -16.85 19.65 -20.49
N PHE A 446 -16.48 19.55 -21.78
CA PHE A 446 -16.98 18.49 -22.65
C PHE A 446 -16.45 17.10 -22.28
N THR A 447 -15.17 16.99 -21.90
CA THR A 447 -14.52 15.70 -21.60
C THR A 447 -14.80 15.17 -20.19
N LEU A 448 -15.22 16.01 -19.25
CA LEU A 448 -15.52 15.58 -17.89
C LEU A 448 -16.57 14.45 -17.86
N PRO A 449 -16.40 13.46 -16.97
CA PRO A 449 -17.32 12.33 -16.89
C PRO A 449 -18.68 12.78 -16.34
N LYS A 450 -19.74 12.07 -16.73
CA LYS A 450 -21.02 12.17 -16.02
C LYS A 450 -20.89 11.47 -14.68
N VAL A 451 -21.26 12.14 -13.60
CA VAL A 451 -21.18 11.61 -12.22
C VAL A 451 -22.55 11.52 -11.57
N GLN A 452 -22.66 10.83 -10.43
CA GLN A 452 -23.89 10.79 -9.65
C GLN A 452 -24.05 12.07 -8.82
N LYS A 453 -25.27 12.42 -8.42
CA LYS A 453 -25.50 13.66 -7.67
C LYS A 453 -24.87 13.61 -6.28
N GLU A 454 -24.84 12.42 -5.68
CA GLU A 454 -24.30 12.13 -4.36
C GLU A 454 -22.77 12.17 -4.34
N ASP A 455 -22.12 12.16 -5.51
CA ASP A 455 -20.67 12.31 -5.61
C ASP A 455 -20.19 13.73 -5.27
N GLU A 456 -21.11 14.71 -5.27
CA GLU A 456 -20.83 16.14 -5.00
C GLU A 456 -19.61 16.67 -5.78
N ALA A 457 -19.51 16.32 -7.07
CA ALA A 457 -18.33 16.64 -7.86
C ALA A 457 -18.14 18.15 -8.05
N THR A 458 -16.89 18.61 -7.97
CA THR A 458 -16.54 20.03 -8.00
C THR A 458 -15.52 20.34 -9.08
N LEU A 459 -15.77 21.40 -9.85
CA LEU A 459 -14.85 21.99 -10.81
C LEU A 459 -14.52 23.43 -10.39
N GLN A 460 -13.25 23.72 -10.14
CA GLN A 460 -12.77 25.07 -9.89
C GLN A 460 -11.92 25.53 -11.09
N ILE A 461 -12.30 26.65 -11.72
CA ILE A 461 -11.59 27.21 -12.90
C ILE A 461 -11.45 28.74 -12.85
N LYS A 462 -11.77 29.38 -11.73
CA LYS A 462 -11.70 30.84 -11.52
C LYS A 462 -10.29 31.37 -11.76
N GLY A 463 -10.18 32.58 -12.29
CA GLY A 463 -8.87 33.24 -12.49
C GLY A 463 -8.14 32.85 -13.78
N ASN A 464 -8.72 31.95 -14.59
CA ASN A 464 -8.28 31.71 -15.97
C ASN A 464 -8.83 32.79 -16.92
N THR A 465 -8.13 33.07 -18.03
CA THR A 465 -8.55 34.09 -19.02
C THR A 465 -9.89 33.77 -19.67
N GLY A 466 -10.21 32.48 -19.83
CA GLY A 466 -11.49 32.00 -20.37
C GLY A 466 -12.62 31.83 -19.37
N SER A 467 -12.39 32.03 -18.07
CA SER A 467 -13.36 31.61 -17.03
C SER A 467 -14.76 32.24 -17.21
N GLY A 468 -14.80 33.53 -17.53
CA GLY A 468 -16.06 34.27 -17.69
C GLY A 468 -16.71 34.10 -19.06
N THR A 469 -16.04 33.44 -20.01
CA THR A 469 -16.48 33.35 -21.41
C THR A 469 -16.52 31.91 -21.93
N CYS A 470 -16.31 30.92 -21.06
CA CYS A 470 -16.53 29.50 -21.38
C CYS A 470 -18.02 29.17 -21.50
N ASP A 471 -18.31 28.03 -22.13
CA ASP A 471 -19.67 27.57 -22.40
C ASP A 471 -20.13 26.57 -21.33
N ASN A 472 -20.83 27.09 -20.32
CA ASN A 472 -21.33 26.29 -19.20
C ASN A 472 -22.34 25.21 -19.61
N THR A 473 -22.98 25.32 -20.78
CA THR A 473 -23.98 24.34 -21.23
C THR A 473 -23.36 22.95 -21.44
N LEU A 474 -22.04 22.89 -21.66
CA LEU A 474 -21.28 21.64 -21.80
C LEU A 474 -21.27 20.77 -20.53
N LEU A 475 -21.62 21.35 -19.36
CA LEU A 475 -21.77 20.61 -18.11
C LEU A 475 -23.20 20.09 -17.85
N GLU A 476 -24.18 20.47 -18.66
CA GLU A 476 -25.57 20.06 -18.45
C GLU A 476 -25.69 18.53 -18.41
N GLY A 477 -26.37 18.02 -17.38
CA GLY A 477 -26.55 16.58 -17.17
C GLY A 477 -25.30 15.80 -16.74
N LYS A 478 -24.15 16.45 -16.52
CA LYS A 478 -22.92 15.82 -16.00
C LYS A 478 -22.82 15.81 -14.47
N ASN A 479 -23.63 16.63 -13.77
CA ASN A 479 -23.67 16.75 -12.29
C ASN A 479 -22.37 17.29 -11.65
N TRP A 480 -21.70 18.25 -12.30
CA TRP A 480 -20.55 18.97 -11.73
C TRP A 480 -20.95 20.35 -11.21
N ASN A 481 -20.49 20.69 -10.02
CA ASN A 481 -20.64 22.02 -9.44
C ASN A 481 -19.44 22.89 -9.81
N MET A 482 -19.66 23.95 -10.58
CA MET A 482 -18.59 24.85 -11.04
C MET A 482 -18.59 26.17 -10.26
N ASN A 483 -17.41 26.70 -9.95
CA ASN A 483 -17.26 27.95 -9.16
C ASN A 483 -17.37 29.25 -9.96
N VAL A 484 -17.60 29.17 -11.28
CA VAL A 484 -17.74 30.32 -12.19
C VAL A 484 -18.90 30.10 -13.15
N THR A 485 -19.51 31.20 -13.60
CA THR A 485 -20.47 31.23 -14.70
C THR A 485 -19.85 31.89 -15.93
N GLY A 486 -19.71 31.14 -17.03
CA GLY A 486 -19.32 31.64 -18.34
C GLY A 486 -20.53 31.89 -19.25
N ASP A 487 -20.38 32.80 -20.22
CA ASP A 487 -21.43 33.21 -21.16
C ASP A 487 -21.37 32.53 -22.54
N GLY A 488 -20.40 31.64 -22.76
CA GLY A 488 -20.19 30.91 -24.02
C GLY A 488 -19.60 31.72 -25.19
N SER A 489 -19.27 33.00 -24.98
CA SER A 489 -18.81 33.91 -26.05
C SER A 489 -17.33 33.76 -26.42
N GLY A 490 -16.53 33.14 -25.57
CA GLY A 490 -15.06 33.21 -25.63
C GLY A 490 -14.39 32.23 -26.59
N CYS A 491 -15.13 31.25 -27.12
CA CYS A 491 -14.57 30.23 -28.01
C CYS A 491 -15.36 30.11 -29.33
N ASN A 492 -14.67 30.37 -30.43
CA ASN A 492 -15.22 30.30 -31.79
C ASN A 492 -15.02 28.93 -32.47
N THR A 493 -14.37 27.99 -31.79
CA THR A 493 -14.16 26.63 -32.29
C THR A 493 -14.85 25.61 -31.42
N VAL A 494 -15.11 24.45 -32.01
CA VAL A 494 -15.76 23.29 -31.39
C VAL A 494 -15.05 22.03 -31.87
N ARG A 495 -15.19 20.93 -31.13
CA ARG A 495 -14.55 19.65 -31.45
C ARG A 495 -15.58 18.52 -31.54
N LEU A 496 -15.19 17.49 -32.27
CA LEU A 496 -15.95 16.25 -32.37
C LEU A 496 -15.18 15.11 -31.69
N ARG A 497 -15.87 14.39 -30.80
CA ARG A 497 -15.48 13.08 -30.27
C ARG A 497 -16.07 11.98 -31.15
N PHE A 498 -15.33 10.92 -31.37
CA PHE A 498 -15.72 9.82 -32.23
C PHE A 498 -16.05 8.61 -31.34
N GLU A 499 -17.26 8.06 -31.44
CA GLU A 499 -17.56 6.79 -30.77
C GLU A 499 -16.75 5.66 -31.42
N GLU A 500 -16.10 4.84 -30.60
CA GLU A 500 -15.39 3.67 -31.09
C GLU A 500 -16.38 2.70 -31.73
N ASN A 501 -16.06 2.23 -32.94
CA ASN A 501 -16.86 1.23 -33.64
C ASN A 501 -15.97 0.15 -34.26
N THR A 502 -16.23 -1.11 -33.92
CA THR A 502 -15.46 -2.26 -34.43
C THR A 502 -15.88 -2.70 -35.83
N GLN A 503 -16.96 -2.14 -36.38
CA GLN A 503 -17.61 -2.56 -37.63
C GLN A 503 -17.35 -1.59 -38.80
N GLY A 504 -16.57 -0.54 -38.56
CA GLY A 504 -16.19 0.42 -39.58
C GLY A 504 -15.38 1.57 -38.99
N THR A 505 -14.86 2.42 -39.86
CA THR A 505 -14.16 3.65 -39.50
C THR A 505 -14.97 4.85 -39.98
N PHE A 506 -14.67 6.03 -39.47
CA PHE A 506 -15.17 7.27 -40.03
C PHE A 506 -14.13 8.38 -39.96
N LYS A 507 -14.28 9.32 -40.86
CA LYS A 507 -13.52 10.56 -40.90
C LYS A 507 -14.45 11.73 -41.16
N THR A 508 -14.06 12.90 -40.71
CA THR A 508 -14.77 14.15 -41.01
C THR A 508 -13.96 14.96 -42.03
N ILE A 509 -14.67 15.68 -42.89
CA ILE A 509 -14.09 16.55 -43.91
C ILE A 509 -14.69 17.94 -43.76
N VAL A 510 -13.82 18.95 -43.67
CA VAL A 510 -14.20 20.37 -43.61
C VAL A 510 -13.36 21.12 -44.64
N ASP A 511 -14.01 21.96 -45.45
CA ASP A 511 -13.36 22.72 -46.53
C ASP A 511 -12.47 21.83 -47.45
N GLY A 512 -12.93 20.60 -47.71
CA GLY A 512 -12.25 19.63 -48.57
C GLY A 512 -11.03 18.94 -47.96
N LYS A 513 -10.74 19.15 -46.66
CA LYS A 513 -9.63 18.51 -45.94
C LYS A 513 -10.14 17.53 -44.89
N ASP A 514 -9.44 16.41 -44.75
CA ASP A 514 -9.67 15.46 -43.66
C ASP A 514 -9.34 16.13 -42.32
N ILE A 515 -10.28 16.07 -41.37
CA ILE A 515 -10.16 16.60 -40.02
C ILE A 515 -10.16 15.41 -39.04
N PRO A 516 -9.04 15.16 -38.34
CA PRO A 516 -9.00 14.12 -37.31
C PRO A 516 -9.95 14.39 -36.14
N GLU A 517 -10.26 13.34 -35.38
CA GLU A 517 -10.94 13.49 -34.08
C GLU A 517 -10.24 14.55 -33.23
N TRP A 518 -11.02 15.30 -32.44
CA TRP A 518 -10.51 16.28 -31.48
C TRP A 518 -9.74 17.47 -32.09
N THR A 519 -9.79 17.62 -33.41
CA THR A 519 -9.26 18.82 -34.09
C THR A 519 -10.26 19.98 -33.98
N PRO A 520 -9.82 21.21 -33.66
CA PRO A 520 -10.70 22.37 -33.61
C PRO A 520 -11.34 22.68 -34.97
N ILE A 521 -12.65 22.92 -34.99
CA ILE A 521 -13.42 23.33 -36.17
C ILE A 521 -14.13 24.64 -35.86
N GLU A 522 -14.01 25.64 -36.74
CA GLU A 522 -14.74 26.91 -36.58
C GLU A 522 -16.26 26.68 -36.61
N LYS A 523 -16.98 27.33 -35.68
CA LYS A 523 -18.44 27.29 -35.64
C LYS A 523 -19.03 27.78 -36.96
N GLY A 524 -20.07 27.09 -37.45
CA GLY A 524 -20.77 27.37 -38.70
C GLY A 524 -20.23 26.66 -39.94
N LYS A 525 -19.06 26.02 -39.86
CA LYS A 525 -18.49 25.23 -40.97
C LYS A 525 -19.35 24.00 -41.28
N GLU A 526 -19.45 23.67 -42.56
CA GLU A 526 -20.07 22.40 -42.99
C GLU A 526 -19.08 21.25 -42.76
N VAL A 527 -19.50 20.27 -41.97
CA VAL A 527 -18.79 19.01 -41.73
C VAL A 527 -19.46 17.93 -42.57
N LYS A 528 -18.67 17.27 -43.42
CA LYS A 528 -19.07 16.05 -44.12
C LYS A 528 -18.51 14.84 -43.38
N ILE A 529 -19.34 13.81 -43.20
CA ILE A 529 -18.96 12.54 -42.58
C ILE A 529 -18.74 11.51 -43.69
N GLU A 530 -17.60 10.83 -43.66
CA GLU A 530 -17.35 9.66 -44.49
C GLU A 530 -17.12 8.47 -43.57
N ALA A 531 -18.08 7.53 -43.55
CA ALA A 531 -18.00 6.31 -42.78
C ALA A 531 -17.77 5.11 -43.72
N SER A 532 -16.73 4.34 -43.45
CA SER A 532 -16.30 3.19 -44.24
C SER A 532 -16.54 1.91 -43.43
N PRO A 533 -17.53 1.08 -43.80
CA PRO A 533 -17.75 -0.19 -43.13
C PRO A 533 -16.59 -1.17 -43.38
N ILE A 534 -16.32 -2.06 -42.43
CA ILE A 534 -15.49 -3.24 -42.71
C ILE A 534 -16.25 -4.23 -43.61
N LYS A 535 -15.53 -5.20 -44.19
CA LYS A 535 -16.14 -6.22 -45.06
C LYS A 535 -17.28 -6.96 -44.34
N GLY A 536 -18.44 -7.03 -45.01
CA GLY A 536 -19.64 -7.70 -44.49
C GLY A 536 -20.58 -6.78 -43.71
N TYR A 537 -20.27 -5.48 -43.62
CA TYR A 537 -21.13 -4.47 -43.05
C TYR A 537 -21.42 -3.37 -44.08
N LYS A 538 -22.53 -2.68 -43.89
CA LYS A 538 -22.93 -1.48 -44.61
C LYS A 538 -23.25 -0.37 -43.62
N LEU A 539 -22.97 0.86 -44.01
CA LEU A 539 -23.41 2.03 -43.25
C LEU A 539 -24.94 2.12 -43.31
N VAL A 540 -25.59 2.20 -42.15
CA VAL A 540 -27.03 2.45 -42.04
C VAL A 540 -27.27 3.96 -41.94
N LYS A 541 -26.60 4.59 -40.97
CA LYS A 541 -26.75 6.00 -40.67
C LYS A 541 -25.55 6.53 -39.89
N THR A 542 -25.38 7.84 -39.92
CA THR A 542 -24.47 8.56 -39.03
C THR A 542 -25.32 9.36 -38.03
N MET A 543 -24.77 9.59 -36.85
CA MET A 543 -25.45 10.29 -35.77
C MET A 543 -24.53 11.35 -35.17
N LEU A 544 -25.12 12.45 -34.73
CA LEU A 544 -24.48 13.51 -33.96
C LEU A 544 -25.27 13.68 -32.66
N ASN A 545 -24.62 13.50 -31.51
CA ASN A 545 -25.26 13.56 -30.19
C ASN A 545 -26.49 12.64 -30.06
N GLY A 546 -26.48 11.49 -30.74
CA GLY A 546 -27.57 10.51 -30.75
C GLY A 546 -28.68 10.78 -31.77
N GLU A 547 -28.61 11.88 -32.53
CA GLU A 547 -29.58 12.22 -33.57
C GLU A 547 -29.07 11.91 -34.97
N ASP A 548 -29.96 11.47 -35.87
CA ASP A 548 -29.60 11.07 -37.23
C ASP A 548 -29.11 12.26 -38.09
N VAL A 549 -27.94 12.11 -38.71
CA VAL A 549 -27.38 13.12 -39.62
C VAL A 549 -27.83 12.81 -41.05
N THR A 550 -28.73 13.64 -41.57
CA THR A 550 -29.22 13.51 -42.94
C THR A 550 -28.11 13.81 -43.95
N ALA A 551 -28.02 13.00 -45.01
CA ALA A 551 -27.02 13.15 -46.08
C ALA A 551 -25.54 13.15 -45.61
N ASN A 552 -25.26 12.66 -44.40
CA ASN A 552 -23.92 12.63 -43.80
C ASN A 552 -23.23 14.01 -43.79
N LYS A 553 -23.99 15.09 -43.65
CA LYS A 553 -23.49 16.46 -43.61
C LYS A 553 -24.27 17.29 -42.61
N PHE A 554 -23.58 18.20 -41.92
CA PHE A 554 -24.20 19.14 -40.99
C PHE A 554 -23.35 20.40 -40.84
N LYS A 555 -23.95 21.51 -40.37
CA LYS A 555 -23.19 22.69 -39.93
C LYS A 555 -22.88 22.55 -38.45
N ILE A 556 -21.62 22.50 -38.08
CA ILE A 556 -21.22 22.33 -36.69
C ILE A 556 -21.34 23.67 -35.95
N GLN A 557 -22.04 23.71 -34.82
CA GLN A 557 -22.24 24.92 -34.01
C GLN A 557 -21.76 24.76 -32.57
N GLN A 558 -21.76 23.52 -32.09
CA GLN A 558 -21.45 23.13 -30.71
C GLN A 558 -20.57 21.88 -30.73
N TYR A 559 -20.00 21.56 -29.57
CA TYR A 559 -19.30 20.30 -29.37
C TYR A 559 -20.24 19.11 -29.64
N GLY A 560 -19.68 18.00 -30.09
CA GLY A 560 -20.51 16.83 -30.37
C GLY A 560 -19.79 15.50 -30.34
N VAL A 561 -20.59 14.46 -30.16
CA VAL A 561 -20.20 13.07 -30.27
C VAL A 561 -20.75 12.52 -31.58
N LEU A 562 -19.85 12.08 -32.44
CA LEU A 562 -20.16 11.51 -33.74
C LEU A 562 -20.16 9.99 -33.63
N ALA A 563 -21.21 9.36 -34.16
CA ALA A 563 -21.33 7.92 -34.23
C ALA A 563 -21.73 7.48 -35.64
N ALA A 564 -21.39 6.26 -36.00
CA ALA A 564 -21.86 5.60 -37.21
C ALA A 564 -22.49 4.27 -36.82
N VAL A 565 -23.69 4.01 -37.35
CA VAL A 565 -24.36 2.72 -37.19
C VAL A 565 -24.12 1.91 -38.44
N PHE A 566 -23.44 0.78 -38.26
CA PHE A 566 -23.27 -0.22 -39.30
C PHE A 566 -24.21 -1.39 -39.04
N ASP A 567 -24.71 -2.00 -40.10
CA ASP A 567 -25.45 -3.25 -40.03
C ASP A 567 -24.80 -4.24 -40.98
N VAL A 568 -25.03 -5.53 -40.75
CA VAL A 568 -24.54 -6.59 -41.62
C VAL A 568 -25.06 -6.32 -43.03
N ASP A 569 -24.15 -6.26 -43.98
CA ASP A 569 -24.48 -6.19 -45.39
C ASP A 569 -25.01 -7.55 -45.83
N ASN A 570 -26.32 -7.75 -45.60
CA ASN A 570 -27.07 -8.94 -45.99
C ASN A 570 -27.26 -8.95 -47.50
N GLY A 571 -26.18 -8.96 -48.29
CA GLY A 571 -26.22 -9.31 -49.70
C GLY A 571 -26.82 -10.71 -49.89
N ILE A 572 -28.13 -10.80 -49.81
CA ILE A 572 -28.98 -11.86 -50.33
C ILE A 572 -29.79 -11.16 -51.41
N ARG A 573 -29.16 -10.98 -52.57
CA ARG A 573 -29.92 -10.84 -53.82
C ARG A 573 -30.22 -12.27 -54.23
N ASP A 574 -31.51 -12.56 -54.31
CA ASP A 574 -32.14 -13.80 -54.77
C ASP A 574 -31.18 -14.88 -55.28
N THR A 575 -31.15 -16.02 -54.60
CA THR A 575 -31.01 -17.30 -55.30
C THR A 575 -32.35 -18.02 -55.21
N GLN A 576 -33.38 -17.42 -55.82
CA GLN A 576 -34.43 -18.26 -56.37
C GLN A 576 -33.81 -19.01 -57.55
N ALA A 577 -33.48 -20.29 -57.34
CA ALA A 577 -33.64 -21.21 -58.46
C ALA A 577 -35.15 -21.21 -58.76
N GLU A 578 -35.57 -21.15 -60.03
CA GLU A 578 -36.99 -21.00 -60.42
C GLU A 578 -37.93 -22.02 -59.74
N THR A 579 -37.39 -23.12 -59.23
CA THR A 579 -38.10 -24.22 -58.57
C THR A 579 -38.02 -24.23 -57.04
N VAL A 580 -37.11 -23.48 -56.39
CA VAL A 580 -36.87 -23.57 -54.93
C VAL A 580 -37.23 -22.26 -54.25
N ARG A 581 -38.12 -22.32 -53.25
CA ARG A 581 -38.59 -21.17 -52.47
C ARG A 581 -38.23 -21.31 -51.01
N VAL A 582 -37.73 -20.24 -50.40
CA VAL A 582 -37.41 -20.19 -48.97
C VAL A 582 -38.29 -19.15 -48.29
N GLY A 583 -39.01 -19.56 -47.26
CA GLY A 583 -39.92 -18.72 -46.48
C GLY A 583 -39.82 -18.98 -44.98
N ARG A 584 -40.66 -18.29 -44.21
CA ARG A 584 -40.77 -18.45 -42.76
C ARG A 584 -42.19 -18.81 -42.37
N HIS A 585 -42.33 -19.81 -41.50
CA HIS A 585 -43.63 -20.19 -40.92
C HIS A 585 -43.45 -20.59 -39.45
N ASN A 586 -44.20 -19.95 -38.55
CA ASN A 586 -44.15 -20.18 -37.10
C ASN A 586 -42.73 -20.16 -36.50
N GLY A 587 -41.89 -19.20 -36.94
CA GLY A 587 -40.51 -19.06 -36.47
C GLY A 587 -39.50 -20.02 -37.10
N ASN A 588 -39.93 -20.98 -37.93
CA ASN A 588 -39.05 -21.91 -38.63
C ASN A 588 -38.74 -21.47 -40.05
N ILE A 589 -37.59 -21.89 -40.56
CA ILE A 589 -37.25 -21.76 -41.99
C ILE A 589 -37.99 -22.87 -42.73
N VAL A 590 -38.73 -22.51 -43.78
CA VAL A 590 -39.39 -23.48 -44.66
C VAL A 590 -38.75 -23.38 -46.04
N VAL A 591 -38.17 -24.48 -46.51
CA VAL A 591 -37.62 -24.61 -47.87
C VAL A 591 -38.56 -25.50 -48.66
N MET A 592 -39.04 -25.02 -49.80
CA MET A 592 -39.96 -25.72 -50.69
C MET A 592 -39.29 -25.94 -52.04
N GLY A 593 -39.56 -27.08 -52.67
CA GLY A 593 -39.07 -27.39 -54.02
C GLY A 593 -37.69 -28.06 -54.09
N LEU A 594 -37.23 -28.66 -52.99
CA LEU A 594 -36.12 -29.61 -53.00
C LEU A 594 -36.57 -30.95 -53.63
N GLN A 595 -35.66 -31.89 -53.86
CA GLN A 595 -36.06 -33.24 -54.28
C GLN A 595 -36.82 -33.94 -53.14
N ALA A 596 -37.94 -34.60 -53.44
CA ALA A 596 -38.74 -35.33 -52.47
C ALA A 596 -38.00 -36.55 -51.89
N GLU A 597 -38.18 -36.80 -50.59
CA GLU A 597 -37.64 -37.96 -49.86
C GLU A 597 -36.10 -38.11 -49.93
N LYS A 598 -35.37 -36.99 -50.01
CA LYS A 598 -33.90 -36.95 -50.13
C LYS A 598 -33.24 -36.26 -48.95
N ASN A 599 -32.03 -36.71 -48.61
CA ASN A 599 -31.26 -36.11 -47.53
C ASN A 599 -30.80 -34.69 -47.88
N TYR A 600 -30.88 -33.77 -46.93
CA TYR A 600 -30.23 -32.47 -46.98
C TYR A 600 -29.36 -32.26 -45.73
N SER A 601 -28.36 -31.40 -45.85
CA SER A 601 -27.44 -31.05 -44.76
C SER A 601 -27.41 -29.54 -44.56
N ILE A 602 -27.24 -29.10 -43.32
CA ILE A 602 -27.13 -27.70 -42.94
C ILE A 602 -25.76 -27.48 -42.33
N TYR A 603 -25.06 -26.45 -42.77
CA TYR A 603 -23.76 -26.02 -42.27
C TYR A 603 -23.83 -24.59 -41.77
N ASP A 604 -22.94 -24.21 -40.86
CA ASP A 604 -22.64 -22.79 -40.63
C ASP A 604 -21.73 -22.24 -41.75
N VAL A 605 -21.48 -20.93 -41.72
CA VAL A 605 -20.63 -20.25 -42.70
C VAL A 605 -19.15 -20.66 -42.65
N SER A 606 -18.70 -21.34 -41.59
CA SER A 606 -17.35 -21.88 -41.49
C SER A 606 -17.22 -23.28 -42.11
N GLY A 607 -18.34 -23.88 -42.53
CA GLY A 607 -18.41 -25.23 -43.09
C GLY A 607 -18.63 -26.31 -42.04
N LYS A 608 -18.92 -25.95 -40.77
CA LYS A 608 -19.26 -26.91 -39.73
C LYS A 608 -20.67 -27.43 -39.95
N LEU A 609 -20.84 -28.75 -39.99
CA LEU A 609 -22.15 -29.38 -40.09
C LEU A 609 -22.97 -29.11 -38.81
N LEU A 610 -24.14 -28.51 -38.98
CA LEU A 610 -25.09 -28.19 -37.92
C LEU A 610 -26.22 -29.23 -37.83
N HIS A 611 -26.69 -29.75 -38.97
CA HIS A 611 -27.86 -30.64 -39.02
C HIS A 611 -27.92 -31.45 -40.33
N ILE A 612 -28.60 -32.60 -40.29
CA ILE A 612 -28.99 -33.40 -41.46
C ILE A 612 -30.46 -33.77 -41.30
N GLY A 613 -31.23 -33.66 -42.38
CA GLY A 613 -32.64 -34.05 -42.42
C GLY A 613 -33.02 -34.69 -43.75
N ILE A 614 -34.28 -35.11 -43.87
CA ILE A 614 -34.87 -35.67 -45.10
C ILE A 614 -36.07 -34.81 -45.47
N THR A 615 -36.19 -34.44 -46.74
CA THR A 615 -37.36 -33.73 -47.26
C THR A 615 -38.61 -34.63 -47.26
N ASN A 616 -39.79 -34.03 -47.16
CA ASN A 616 -41.05 -34.78 -47.25
C ASN A 616 -41.36 -35.22 -48.70
N ALA A 617 -42.50 -35.88 -48.90
CA ALA A 617 -42.96 -36.36 -50.21
C ALA A 617 -43.19 -35.26 -51.26
N ASN A 618 -43.27 -33.99 -50.84
CA ASN A 618 -43.40 -32.83 -51.73
C ASN A 618 -42.07 -32.11 -51.98
N GLY A 619 -40.98 -32.56 -51.35
CA GLY A 619 -39.69 -31.88 -51.44
C GLY A 619 -39.55 -30.68 -50.49
N ASP A 620 -40.34 -30.61 -49.41
CA ASP A 620 -40.25 -29.53 -48.44
C ASP A 620 -39.40 -29.93 -47.22
N ALA A 621 -38.72 -28.94 -46.63
CA ALA A 621 -37.98 -29.06 -45.38
C ALA A 621 -38.35 -27.93 -44.42
N VAL A 622 -38.65 -28.28 -43.16
CA VAL A 622 -38.90 -27.32 -42.07
C VAL A 622 -37.76 -27.39 -41.08
N ILE A 623 -37.07 -26.27 -40.88
CA ILE A 623 -35.80 -26.20 -40.15
C ILE A 623 -35.97 -25.32 -38.90
N SER A 624 -35.73 -25.94 -37.74
CA SER A 624 -35.70 -25.27 -36.44
C SER A 624 -34.26 -25.08 -35.95
N LEU A 625 -33.83 -23.83 -35.75
CA LEU A 625 -32.48 -23.40 -35.33
C LEU A 625 -32.57 -22.14 -34.44
N PRO A 626 -31.56 -21.75 -33.66
CA PRO A 626 -31.60 -20.47 -32.95
C PRO A 626 -31.50 -19.27 -33.91
N ALA A 627 -32.17 -18.16 -33.60
CA ALA A 627 -32.11 -16.92 -34.39
C ALA A 627 -30.67 -16.35 -34.46
N GLY A 628 -30.33 -15.65 -35.53
CA GLY A 628 -29.05 -14.96 -35.71
C GLY A 628 -27.99 -15.75 -36.51
N HIS A 629 -28.27 -16.98 -36.92
CA HIS A 629 -27.32 -17.81 -37.67
C HIS A 629 -27.46 -17.63 -39.19
N LEU A 630 -26.34 -17.42 -39.87
CA LEU A 630 -26.23 -17.58 -41.32
C LEU A 630 -25.87 -19.05 -41.60
N ILE A 631 -26.68 -19.74 -42.39
CA ILE A 631 -26.55 -21.18 -42.64
C ILE A 631 -26.51 -21.49 -44.13
N ILE A 632 -25.92 -22.63 -44.46
CA ILE A 632 -25.83 -23.18 -45.81
C ILE A 632 -26.59 -24.52 -45.82
N ILE A 633 -27.64 -24.62 -46.62
CA ILE A 633 -28.41 -25.84 -46.83
C ILE A 633 -27.92 -26.47 -48.14
N LYS A 634 -27.56 -27.75 -48.12
CA LYS A 634 -27.08 -28.51 -49.28
C LYS A 634 -27.89 -29.79 -49.46
N GLN A 635 -28.34 -30.05 -50.68
CA GLN A 635 -28.90 -31.33 -51.11
C GLN A 635 -28.28 -31.67 -52.48
N GLU A 636 -27.49 -32.75 -52.51
CA GLU A 636 -26.69 -33.14 -53.69
C GLU A 636 -25.81 -31.96 -54.21
N HIS A 637 -26.08 -31.48 -55.44
CA HIS A 637 -25.38 -30.35 -56.07
C HIS A 637 -26.00 -28.98 -55.76
N LEU A 638 -27.21 -28.95 -55.18
CA LEU A 638 -27.91 -27.72 -54.85
C LEU A 638 -27.43 -27.18 -53.50
N VAL A 639 -27.06 -25.89 -53.46
CA VAL A 639 -26.60 -25.19 -52.27
C VAL A 639 -27.36 -23.87 -52.10
N ILE A 640 -27.98 -23.67 -50.94
CA ILE A 640 -28.82 -22.52 -50.62
C ILE A 640 -28.28 -21.84 -49.37
N LYS A 641 -28.10 -20.53 -49.38
CA LYS A 641 -27.65 -19.76 -48.23
C LYS A 641 -28.82 -19.00 -47.61
N VAL A 642 -29.09 -19.23 -46.32
CA VAL A 642 -30.26 -18.68 -45.60
C VAL A 642 -29.82 -18.03 -44.29
N ARG A 643 -30.39 -16.88 -43.91
CA ARG A 643 -30.21 -16.28 -42.56
C ARG A 643 -31.47 -16.52 -41.73
N ARG A 644 -31.32 -17.16 -40.56
CA ARG A 644 -32.40 -17.28 -39.57
C ARG A 644 -32.49 -16.03 -38.71
#